data_AF-A0A6P4JG97-F1
#
_entry.id   AF-A0A6P4JG97-F1
#
_cell.length_a   1.000
_cell.length_b   1.000
_cell.length_c   1.000
_cell.angle_alpha   90.00
_cell.angle_beta   90.00
_cell.angle_gamma   90.00
#
_symmetry.space_group_name_H-M   'P 1'
#
loop_
_entity.id
_entity.type
_entity.pdbx_description
1 polymer ?
#
loop_
_entity_poly.entity_id
_entity_poly.type
_entity_poly.pdbx_seq_one_letter_code
_entity_poly.pdbx_strand_id
1 'polypeptide(L)'
;MGILFSKRKREDDEVTVKASEPENQPDVPVPVPEIDQSHLLPKWLNETQFEELLAANVAQFSKILGFRMKPAMAPGENYATLMLRISIDVELTDKSTKLVSFMMKIPHDTAQMQQMLKLANFFTTENLAYIDYLPKMEELYKAKGLDIRFAPRAYKLSADKEPKLANTVLMNDLGQDGYKNFNRLNCLNLEQSKFAIKKLAQYHAASARMIEVHGPYPDVFVLGSMGTNVELIMQFLEGMVGSFRTAFLANLKNFKNGESYREKLEKALGTLSNSFMQVGVVDPAEFNVLNHGDCWMNNLLFKVGSKGELEDMVFVDFQNPKYGTPTMDLIYFIITSVHIDYKLEYFDYFIRYYHEQLTLHLNLLGFTGRQPSLRELHIAVIKNGGWGLFPTIAVLPVVLLDSTEAATFENFMGESEAGTNFRNLLYSNKRYQRYIDRILPWIENRGFLEVSNFTIPLPKASEPAMAAESTPKAALEPSPAQPENQNQILDWLNVNDFKDIISQTEPEFEKIVKGTWKSATKPGDNFVTNYASSLLKVDIEAQLKNGSVKTFSYILKVQTSNETINFSDFNLFPKEIEMYGKYVPAFEQVYKDAGSPVTFSAKSFRFSKEVSAEYLLMDNLQTSGFKMADRMKGMDMEHSKCTLKKLAQWHAASLKYKELNGPYPPKYDNGIFSEKTAVVFKSMFVKKRNAFLAELAKFDGVDEYLHKLPPFMEAHVDKIIEDAKIDETEFNVLNHGDAWINNIMFQHDAEGRVKETFLLDHQVTKYGNPAQDLYYFIMSSTHLDIKIDQFDYLIRWYHENLEAHAKLLKYSGFVPSLKELHIILLEHPIYAAGTVLTTLTACLNKPEDNFSTDAFLKDDAEGAAIRAALYNNERYRANVERIMPWLNKRGLLDGYGEETTE
;
A
#
# COMPACT_ATOMS: atom_id res chain seq x y z
N MET A 1 26.46 -10.47 10.23
CA MET A 1 26.64 -9.69 8.98
C MET A 1 27.61 -10.44 8.08
N GLY A 2 27.14 -10.90 6.93
CA GLY A 2 27.90 -11.73 5.99
C GLY A 2 26.92 -12.55 5.15
N ILE A 3 26.18 -11.90 4.25
CA ILE A 3 25.23 -12.56 3.35
C ILE A 3 25.98 -12.92 2.07
N LEU A 4 26.24 -14.23 1.90
CA LEU A 4 26.77 -14.83 0.67
C LEU A 4 25.62 -14.96 -0.35
N PHE A 5 25.71 -14.25 -1.46
CA PHE A 5 24.84 -14.47 -2.61
C PHE A 5 25.34 -15.63 -3.47
N SER A 6 24.47 -16.62 -3.70
CA SER A 6 24.71 -17.72 -4.63
C SER A 6 24.68 -17.21 -6.08
N LYS A 7 25.73 -17.55 -6.85
CA LYS A 7 25.82 -17.33 -8.29
C LYS A 7 25.05 -18.44 -9.02
N ARG A 8 24.00 -18.10 -9.78
CA ARG A 8 23.52 -18.96 -10.87
C ARG A 8 24.29 -18.63 -12.15
N LYS A 9 25.01 -19.64 -12.65
CA LYS A 9 25.65 -19.67 -13.97
C LYS A 9 24.58 -19.50 -15.07
N ARG A 10 24.83 -18.62 -16.04
CA ARG A 10 24.35 -18.77 -17.41
C ARG A 10 25.57 -18.90 -18.30
N GLU A 11 25.49 -19.84 -19.23
CA GLU A 11 26.54 -20.26 -20.15
C GLU A 11 26.91 -19.12 -21.10
N ASP A 12 28.23 -18.96 -21.27
CA ASP A 12 28.87 -18.03 -22.19
C ASP A 12 28.85 -18.64 -23.61
N ASP A 13 28.23 -17.94 -24.56
CA ASP A 13 28.59 -18.05 -25.98
C ASP A 13 29.47 -16.83 -26.31
N GLU A 14 30.78 -17.08 -26.40
CA GLU A 14 31.79 -16.11 -26.83
C GLU A 14 31.57 -15.71 -28.29
N VAL A 15 31.11 -14.48 -28.51
CA VAL A 15 31.38 -13.74 -29.75
C VAL A 15 32.31 -12.59 -29.40
N THR A 16 33.62 -12.83 -29.57
CA THR A 16 34.68 -11.81 -29.51
C THR A 16 34.41 -10.70 -30.52
N VAL A 17 33.95 -9.55 -30.05
CA VAL A 17 34.09 -8.26 -30.74
C VAL A 17 35.19 -7.47 -30.04
N LYS A 18 36.36 -7.40 -30.68
CA LYS A 18 37.46 -6.52 -30.28
C LYS A 18 36.96 -5.07 -30.33
N ALA A 19 36.72 -4.48 -29.17
CA ALA A 19 36.62 -3.02 -29.03
C ALA A 19 38.04 -2.44 -28.95
N SER A 20 38.41 -1.66 -29.95
CA SER A 20 39.58 -0.79 -29.93
C SER A 20 39.39 0.30 -28.88
N GLU A 21 40.27 0.34 -27.87
CA GLU A 21 40.43 1.48 -26.97
C GLU A 21 40.93 2.70 -27.78
N PRO A 22 40.31 3.89 -27.65
CA PRO A 22 41.02 5.11 -27.96
C PRO A 22 41.85 5.51 -26.74
N GLU A 23 43.17 5.61 -26.92
CA GLU A 23 44.07 6.35 -26.04
C GLU A 23 43.58 7.81 -25.95
N ASN A 24 42.86 8.15 -24.88
CA ASN A 24 42.68 9.55 -24.49
C ASN A 24 43.62 9.84 -23.31
N GLN A 25 44.64 10.64 -23.62
CA GLN A 25 45.41 11.39 -22.63
C GLN A 25 44.47 12.17 -21.70
N PRO A 26 44.85 12.43 -20.43
CA PRO A 26 44.06 13.26 -19.55
C PRO A 26 43.99 14.67 -20.13
N ASP A 27 42.84 15.05 -20.68
CA ASP A 27 42.55 16.43 -21.07
C ASP A 27 42.73 17.32 -19.84
N VAL A 28 43.74 18.19 -19.90
CA VAL A 28 43.86 19.34 -19.01
C VAL A 28 42.58 20.16 -19.18
N PRO A 29 41.86 20.51 -18.11
CA PRO A 29 40.61 21.27 -18.25
C PRO A 29 40.90 22.57 -18.99
N VAL A 30 40.27 22.77 -20.15
CA VAL A 30 40.24 24.07 -20.79
C VAL A 30 39.53 25.02 -19.80
N PRO A 31 40.15 26.15 -19.41
CA PRO A 31 39.51 27.09 -18.51
C PRO A 31 38.24 27.61 -19.16
N VAL A 32 37.09 27.34 -18.55
CA VAL A 32 35.85 28.07 -18.84
C VAL A 32 36.14 29.54 -18.54
N PRO A 33 35.80 30.51 -19.43
CA PRO A 33 36.03 31.92 -19.13
C PRO A 33 35.35 32.28 -17.80
N GLU A 34 36.09 32.86 -16.86
CA GLU A 34 35.50 33.45 -15.66
C GLU A 34 34.54 34.56 -16.11
N ILE A 35 33.24 34.28 -16.05
CA ILE A 35 32.20 35.30 -16.23
C ILE A 35 32.33 36.25 -15.03
N ASP A 36 32.51 37.55 -15.30
CA ASP A 36 32.53 38.59 -14.26
C ASP A 36 31.14 38.70 -13.59
N GLN A 37 30.97 37.95 -12.50
CA GLN A 37 29.76 37.94 -11.68
C GLN A 37 29.80 39.00 -10.56
N SER A 38 30.73 39.97 -10.60
CA SER A 38 30.86 41.01 -9.57
C SER A 38 29.60 41.86 -9.39
N HIS A 39 28.79 42.00 -10.44
CA HIS A 39 27.51 42.71 -10.42
C HIS A 39 26.44 42.07 -9.52
N LEU A 40 26.56 40.77 -9.19
CA LEU A 40 25.62 40.05 -8.32
C LEU A 40 25.93 40.25 -6.83
N LEU A 41 27.10 40.82 -6.48
CA LEU A 41 27.52 40.98 -5.09
C LEU A 41 26.83 42.19 -4.45
N PRO A 42 26.22 42.03 -3.26
CA PRO A 42 25.56 43.14 -2.58
C PRO A 42 26.59 44.18 -2.09
N LYS A 43 26.41 45.44 -2.51
CA LYS A 43 27.27 46.55 -2.06
C LYS A 43 27.12 46.92 -0.58
N TRP A 44 26.02 46.50 0.04
CA TRP A 44 25.69 46.82 1.43
C TRP A 44 26.33 45.86 2.45
N LEU A 45 26.93 44.76 1.99
CA LEU A 45 27.56 43.75 2.83
C LEU A 45 29.08 43.96 2.86
N ASN A 46 29.68 44.06 4.05
CA ASN A 46 31.11 44.29 4.25
C ASN A 46 31.61 43.70 5.58
N GLU A 47 32.93 43.72 5.79
CA GLU A 47 33.62 43.09 6.91
C GLU A 47 33.19 43.60 8.30
N THR A 48 32.86 44.89 8.42
CA THR A 48 32.56 45.51 9.73
C THR A 48 31.33 44.90 10.39
N GLN A 49 30.40 44.37 9.58
CA GLN A 49 29.19 43.71 10.06
C GLN A 49 29.47 42.35 10.73
N PHE A 50 30.66 41.77 10.52
CA PHE A 50 31.05 40.46 11.05
C PHE A 50 31.91 40.55 12.33
N GLU A 51 32.40 41.74 12.70
CA GLU A 51 33.34 41.89 13.83
C GLU A 51 32.77 41.37 15.15
N GLU A 52 31.54 41.74 15.50
CA GLU A 52 30.87 41.28 16.72
C GLU A 52 30.68 39.75 16.72
N LEU A 53 30.28 39.20 15.58
CA LEU A 53 30.09 37.76 15.41
C LEU A 53 31.42 37.01 15.59
N LEU A 54 32.49 37.48 14.96
CA LEU A 54 33.81 36.87 15.01
C LEU A 54 34.41 36.98 16.42
N ALA A 55 34.27 38.13 17.09
CA ALA A 55 34.70 38.30 18.47
C ALA A 55 34.00 37.33 19.43
N ALA A 56 32.71 37.03 19.19
CA ALA A 56 31.94 36.10 20.01
C ALA A 56 32.22 34.62 19.72
N ASN A 57 32.59 34.26 18.49
CA ASN A 57 32.62 32.85 18.04
C ASN A 57 34.00 32.33 17.64
N VAL A 58 34.99 33.21 17.48
CA VAL A 58 36.37 32.82 17.18
C VAL A 58 37.22 33.08 18.42
N ALA A 59 37.64 31.98 19.06
CA ALA A 59 38.54 32.05 20.20
C ALA A 59 39.80 32.85 19.84
N GLN A 60 40.21 33.77 20.72
CA GLN A 60 41.38 34.63 20.54
C GLN A 60 41.32 35.55 19.31
N PHE A 61 40.13 35.87 18.79
CA PHE A 61 39.98 36.84 17.71
C PHE A 61 40.63 38.20 18.06
N SER A 62 41.45 38.73 17.15
CA SER A 62 42.06 40.06 17.28
C SER A 62 41.50 41.07 16.28
N LYS A 63 41.52 40.77 14.97
CA LYS A 63 41.00 41.67 13.92
C LYS A 63 40.81 40.92 12.60
N ILE A 64 40.07 41.53 11.67
CA ILE A 64 39.93 41.06 10.29
C ILE A 64 41.15 41.55 9.46
N LEU A 65 41.72 40.66 8.66
CA LEU A 65 42.83 40.94 7.73
C LEU A 65 42.36 40.97 6.27
N GLY A 66 41.34 40.19 5.93
CA GLY A 66 40.84 40.09 4.57
C GLY A 66 39.39 39.63 4.53
N PHE A 67 38.63 40.16 3.59
CA PHE A 67 37.22 39.84 3.39
C PHE A 67 36.95 39.65 1.91
N ARG A 68 36.39 38.49 1.56
CA ARG A 68 36.10 38.11 0.17
C ARG A 68 34.71 37.50 0.08
N MET A 69 33.98 37.89 -0.95
CA MET A 69 32.66 37.37 -1.27
C MET A 69 32.63 36.86 -2.70
N LYS A 70 31.97 35.73 -2.92
CA LYS A 70 31.65 35.23 -4.26
C LYS A 70 30.32 34.49 -4.26
N PRO A 71 29.58 34.46 -5.38
CA PRO A 71 28.48 33.52 -5.55
C PRO A 71 28.96 32.09 -5.30
N ALA A 72 28.20 31.33 -4.51
CA ALA A 72 28.64 30.01 -4.06
C ALA A 72 28.21 28.87 -4.99
N MET A 73 27.24 29.11 -5.87
CA MET A 73 26.61 28.10 -6.72
C MET A 73 26.63 28.53 -8.19
N ALA A 74 26.60 27.56 -9.11
CA ALA A 74 26.56 27.85 -10.53
C ALA A 74 25.21 28.45 -10.95
N PRO A 75 25.12 29.15 -12.10
CA PRO A 75 23.84 29.57 -12.66
C PRO A 75 22.87 28.39 -12.78
N GLY A 76 21.65 28.54 -12.28
CA GLY A 76 20.61 27.50 -12.34
C GLY A 76 20.59 26.49 -11.20
N GLU A 77 21.42 26.65 -10.15
CA GLU A 77 21.40 25.81 -8.94
C GLU A 77 20.65 26.45 -7.76
N ASN A 78 20.31 27.74 -7.84
CA ASN A 78 19.55 28.49 -6.83
C ASN A 78 18.43 29.30 -7.48
N TYR A 79 17.18 28.87 -7.28
CA TYR A 79 16.05 29.45 -7.99
C TYR A 79 15.45 30.67 -7.26
N ALA A 80 15.36 30.66 -5.93
CA ALA A 80 14.65 31.73 -5.21
C ALA A 80 15.56 32.78 -4.54
N THR A 81 16.82 32.47 -4.24
CA THR A 81 17.72 33.34 -3.44
C THR A 81 19.16 33.28 -3.96
N LEU A 82 19.92 34.36 -3.76
CA LEU A 82 21.36 34.34 -4.01
C LEU A 82 22.09 33.74 -2.80
N MET A 83 22.93 32.72 -3.05
CA MET A 83 23.81 32.14 -2.04
C MET A 83 25.24 32.65 -2.22
N LEU A 84 25.80 33.25 -1.18
CA LEU A 84 27.14 33.83 -1.16
C LEU A 84 28.06 33.00 -0.27
N ARG A 85 29.28 32.75 -0.74
CA ARG A 85 30.37 32.27 0.10
C ARG A 85 31.19 33.46 0.56
N ILE A 86 31.32 33.61 1.87
CA ILE A 86 32.05 34.70 2.54
C ILE A 86 33.27 34.10 3.20
N SER A 87 34.45 34.56 2.81
CA SER A 87 35.73 34.11 3.33
C SER A 87 36.43 35.26 4.04
N ILE A 88 36.71 35.09 5.33
CA ILE A 88 37.27 36.10 6.20
C ILE A 88 38.59 35.58 6.79
N ASP A 89 39.69 36.25 6.48
CA ASP A 89 40.97 35.99 7.14
C ASP A 89 41.00 36.78 8.44
N VAL A 90 41.16 36.10 9.57
CA VAL A 90 41.23 36.73 10.89
C VAL A 90 42.61 36.54 11.51
N GLU A 91 43.11 37.59 12.16
CA GLU A 91 44.28 37.54 13.04
C GLU A 91 43.84 37.11 14.44
N LEU A 92 44.55 36.16 15.04
CA LEU A 92 44.37 35.78 16.44
C LEU A 92 45.32 36.58 17.36
N THR A 93 45.08 36.57 18.67
CA THR A 93 45.89 37.33 19.63
C THR A 93 47.36 36.89 19.67
N ASP A 94 47.66 35.66 19.25
CA ASP A 94 49.03 35.11 19.09
C ASP A 94 49.69 35.47 17.75
N LYS A 95 49.04 36.29 16.92
CA LYS A 95 49.46 36.71 15.57
C LYS A 95 49.39 35.62 14.50
N SER A 96 48.88 34.43 14.82
CA SER A 96 48.52 33.46 13.80
C SER A 96 47.27 33.92 13.04
N THR A 97 47.08 33.37 11.83
CA THR A 97 45.91 33.66 11.00
C THR A 97 45.01 32.45 10.89
N LYS A 98 43.71 32.69 10.82
CA LYS A 98 42.69 31.66 10.61
C LYS A 98 41.73 32.10 9.51
N LEU A 99 41.43 31.20 8.59
CA LEU A 99 40.35 31.41 7.63
C LEU A 99 39.02 31.00 8.28
N VAL A 100 38.04 31.90 8.25
CA VAL A 100 36.66 31.62 8.63
C VAL A 100 35.80 31.72 7.37
N SER A 101 35.00 30.70 7.09
CA SER A 101 34.16 30.63 5.90
C SER A 101 32.69 30.48 6.29
N PHE A 102 31.85 31.34 5.73
CA PHE A 102 30.40 31.31 5.89
C PHE A 102 29.69 31.19 4.55
N MET A 103 28.49 30.64 4.60
CA MET A 103 27.49 30.68 3.54
C MET A 103 26.38 31.64 3.96
N MET A 104 26.03 32.59 3.10
CA MET A 104 25.01 33.58 3.37
C MET A 104 23.95 33.58 2.27
N LYS A 105 22.71 33.32 2.66
CA LYS A 105 21.53 33.38 1.79
C LYS A 105 20.92 34.77 1.86
N ILE A 106 20.72 35.40 0.70
CA ILE A 106 20.10 36.72 0.59
C ILE A 106 19.00 36.73 -0.49
N PRO A 107 17.98 37.59 -0.38
CA PRO A 107 16.95 37.73 -1.40
C PRO A 107 17.50 38.36 -2.68
N HIS A 108 16.92 37.98 -3.83
CA HIS A 108 17.13 38.71 -5.07
C HIS A 108 16.53 40.12 -4.96
N ASP A 109 17.20 41.10 -5.59
CA ASP A 109 16.73 42.48 -5.63
C ASP A 109 15.71 42.69 -6.76
N THR A 110 14.57 41.99 -6.67
CA THR A 110 13.47 42.09 -7.64
C THR A 110 12.16 42.49 -6.94
N ALA A 111 11.28 43.19 -7.67
CA ALA A 111 9.99 43.63 -7.12
C ALA A 111 9.12 42.44 -6.67
N GLN A 112 9.16 41.34 -7.43
CA GLN A 112 8.45 40.09 -7.14
C GLN A 112 8.96 39.47 -5.83
N MET A 113 10.27 39.42 -5.62
CA MET A 113 10.87 38.92 -4.38
C MET A 113 10.50 39.80 -3.19
N GLN A 114 10.52 41.13 -3.35
CA GLN A 114 10.09 42.06 -2.30
C GLN A 114 8.61 41.89 -1.93
N GLN A 115 7.74 41.62 -2.90
CA GLN A 115 6.35 41.29 -2.64
C GLN A 115 6.21 39.95 -1.92
N MET A 116 6.97 38.93 -2.34
CA MET A 116 6.97 37.61 -1.68
C MET A 116 7.43 37.69 -0.23
N LEU A 117 8.49 38.44 0.08
CA LEU A 117 8.97 38.65 1.45
C LEU A 117 7.95 39.33 2.36
N LYS A 118 7.10 40.21 1.82
CA LYS A 118 6.00 40.84 2.58
C LYS A 118 4.87 39.87 2.89
N LEU A 119 4.66 38.87 2.04
CA LEU A 119 3.57 37.89 2.14
C LEU A 119 3.97 36.65 2.95
N ALA A 120 5.19 36.15 2.72
CA ALA A 120 5.73 34.92 3.28
C ALA A 120 7.24 35.10 3.53
N ASN A 121 7.61 35.60 4.72
CA ASN A 121 9.01 35.80 5.05
C ASN A 121 9.67 34.48 5.53
N PHE A 122 10.02 33.63 4.58
CA PHE A 122 10.69 32.35 4.83
C PHE A 122 12.05 32.51 5.53
N PHE A 123 12.73 33.67 5.44
CA PHE A 123 13.98 33.90 6.19
C PHE A 123 13.74 33.97 7.71
N THR A 124 12.58 34.47 8.15
CA THR A 124 12.21 34.47 9.57
C THR A 124 12.02 33.03 10.06
N THR A 125 11.26 32.24 9.31
CA THR A 125 11.03 30.81 9.60
C THR A 125 12.33 30.02 9.62
N GLU A 126 13.19 30.25 8.63
CA GLU A 126 14.47 29.56 8.47
C GLU A 126 15.43 29.91 9.62
N ASN A 127 15.58 31.20 9.96
CA ASN A 127 16.40 31.61 11.12
C ASN A 127 15.88 31.02 12.43
N LEU A 128 14.56 31.00 12.64
CA LEU A 128 13.94 30.40 13.82
C LEU A 128 14.29 28.91 13.94
N ALA A 129 14.21 28.16 12.83
CA ALA A 129 14.60 26.76 12.80
C ALA A 129 16.08 26.59 13.18
N TYR A 130 17.00 27.26 12.49
CA TYR A 130 18.44 27.10 12.69
C TYR A 130 18.97 27.58 14.04
N ILE A 131 18.46 28.71 14.54
CA ILE A 131 19.02 29.37 15.72
C ILE A 131 18.35 28.87 17.00
N ASP A 132 17.03 28.64 16.97
CA ASP A 132 16.27 28.41 18.21
C ASP A 132 15.81 26.97 18.41
N TYR A 133 15.56 26.19 17.34
CA TYR A 133 14.96 24.86 17.45
C TYR A 133 15.92 23.71 17.18
N LEU A 134 16.68 23.76 16.08
CA LEU A 134 17.64 22.70 15.76
C LEU A 134 18.70 22.51 16.87
N PRO A 135 19.30 23.57 17.46
CA PRO A 135 20.25 23.38 18.56
C PRO A 135 19.63 22.69 19.78
N LYS A 136 18.37 23.01 20.13
CA LYS A 136 17.65 22.34 21.23
C LYS A 136 17.39 20.86 20.93
N MET A 137 17.03 20.53 19.68
CA MET A 137 16.89 19.14 19.25
C MET A 137 18.21 18.36 19.36
N GLU A 138 19.33 18.97 19.01
CA GLU A 138 20.67 18.38 19.16
C GLU A 138 21.05 18.23 20.64
N GLU A 139 20.69 19.19 21.51
CA GLU A 139 20.89 19.11 22.95
C GLU A 139 20.16 17.91 23.59
N LEU A 140 18.96 17.57 23.10
CA LEU A 140 18.23 16.38 23.56
C LEU A 140 19.04 15.09 23.33
N TYR A 141 19.72 14.98 22.18
CA TYR A 141 20.60 13.85 21.89
C TYR A 141 21.90 13.90 22.68
N LYS A 142 22.48 15.10 22.81
CA LYS A 142 23.70 15.31 23.59
C LYS A 142 23.52 14.90 25.05
N ALA A 143 22.34 15.17 25.64
CA ALA A 143 21.97 14.74 26.97
C ALA A 143 21.89 13.20 27.12
N LYS A 144 21.75 12.46 26.00
CA LYS A 144 21.81 11.00 25.93
C LYS A 144 23.19 10.47 25.52
N GLY A 145 24.20 11.34 25.43
CA GLY A 145 25.57 10.98 25.04
C GLY A 145 25.77 10.78 23.54
N LEU A 146 24.82 11.20 22.70
CA LEU A 146 24.97 11.18 21.24
C LEU A 146 25.22 12.60 20.70
N ASP A 147 26.34 12.78 20.02
CA ASP A 147 26.64 14.02 19.31
C ASP A 147 26.05 13.95 17.89
N ILE A 148 24.80 14.38 17.76
CA ILE A 148 24.10 14.45 16.47
C ILE A 148 24.04 15.92 16.05
N ARG A 149 24.40 16.15 14.79
CA ARG A 149 24.19 17.43 14.11
C ARG A 149 23.13 17.28 13.03
N PHE A 150 22.15 18.16 13.03
CA PHE A 150 21.09 18.19 12.02
C PHE A 150 21.39 19.17 10.91
N ALA A 151 22.08 20.27 11.20
CA ALA A 151 22.29 21.34 10.22
C ALA A 151 23.60 22.13 10.46
N PRO A 152 24.03 22.94 9.49
CA PRO A 152 25.06 23.97 9.73
C PRO A 152 24.74 24.83 10.97
N ARG A 153 25.78 25.32 11.65
CA ARG A 153 25.58 26.30 12.72
C ARG A 153 25.26 27.63 12.04
N ALA A 154 24.13 28.22 12.40
CA ALA A 154 23.71 29.50 11.87
C ALA A 154 23.91 30.63 12.88
N TYR A 155 23.95 31.84 12.35
CA TYR A 155 24.20 33.07 13.08
C TYR A 155 23.32 34.18 12.54
N LYS A 156 23.07 35.19 13.37
CA LYS A 156 22.34 36.39 12.99
C LYS A 156 23.24 37.60 13.14
N LEU A 157 23.31 38.42 12.10
CA LEU A 157 23.97 39.72 12.15
C LEU A 157 22.96 40.79 12.60
N SER A 158 23.44 41.85 13.27
CA SER A 158 22.56 42.94 13.71
C SER A 158 21.99 43.69 12.50
N ALA A 159 20.67 43.82 12.47
CA ALA A 159 19.95 44.60 11.46
C ALA A 159 19.79 46.08 11.85
N ASP A 160 20.34 46.51 13.00
CA ASP A 160 20.16 47.88 13.52
C ASP A 160 20.82 48.93 12.62
N LYS A 161 21.97 48.57 12.02
CA LYS A 161 22.74 49.45 11.13
C LYS A 161 22.47 49.18 9.66
N GLU A 162 22.05 47.97 9.30
CA GLU A 162 21.71 47.57 7.94
C GLU A 162 20.43 46.70 7.95
N PRO A 163 19.26 47.29 7.67
CA PRO A 163 17.98 46.59 7.73
C PRO A 163 17.87 45.38 6.80
N LYS A 164 18.63 45.32 5.69
CA LYS A 164 18.60 44.19 4.76
C LYS A 164 19.09 42.88 5.41
N LEU A 165 19.91 42.97 6.47
CA LEU A 165 20.38 41.81 7.23
C LEU A 165 19.23 41.03 7.91
N ALA A 166 18.09 41.67 8.16
CA ALA A 166 16.92 41.00 8.73
C ALA A 166 16.37 39.87 7.85
N ASN A 167 16.60 39.94 6.53
CA ASN A 167 16.14 38.95 5.56
C ASN A 167 17.31 38.13 5.04
N THR A 168 18.16 37.61 5.94
CA THR A 168 19.33 36.81 5.57
C THR A 168 19.46 35.61 6.49
N VAL A 169 20.09 34.56 5.99
CA VAL A 169 20.48 33.39 6.80
C VAL A 169 21.99 33.22 6.62
N LEU A 170 22.74 33.32 7.70
CA LEU A 170 24.19 33.17 7.72
C LEU A 170 24.54 31.86 8.44
N MET A 171 25.35 31.01 7.82
CA MET A 171 25.71 29.71 8.38
C MET A 171 27.16 29.33 8.07
N ASN A 172 27.73 28.41 8.86
CA ASN A 172 29.08 27.88 8.57
C ASN A 172 29.14 27.19 7.20
N ASP A 173 30.24 27.40 6.48
CA ASP A 173 30.52 26.72 5.21
C ASP A 173 31.03 25.29 5.45
N LEU A 174 30.10 24.33 5.49
CA LEU A 174 30.43 22.91 5.71
C LEU A 174 31.21 22.27 4.55
N GLY A 175 31.37 22.96 3.41
CA GLY A 175 32.25 22.49 2.34
C GLY A 175 33.71 22.35 2.81
N GLN A 176 34.14 23.16 3.78
CA GLN A 176 35.46 23.04 4.40
C GLN A 176 35.59 21.80 5.29
N ASP A 177 34.47 21.28 5.80
CA ASP A 177 34.40 20.13 6.70
C ASP A 177 34.22 18.80 5.95
N GLY A 178 34.27 18.83 4.61
CA GLY A 178 34.15 17.67 3.72
C GLY A 178 32.72 17.29 3.33
N TYR A 179 31.73 18.12 3.68
CA TYR A 179 30.34 17.91 3.28
C TYR A 179 30.08 18.36 1.84
N LYS A 180 29.30 17.58 1.10
CA LYS A 180 28.91 17.87 -0.28
C LYS A 180 27.60 17.20 -0.66
N ASN A 181 26.92 17.73 -1.68
CA ASN A 181 25.81 17.03 -2.30
C ASN A 181 26.30 15.85 -3.15
N PHE A 182 25.47 14.81 -3.28
CA PHE A 182 25.65 13.82 -4.33
C PHE A 182 25.10 14.32 -5.66
N ASN A 183 25.53 13.70 -6.77
CA ASN A 183 25.01 14.03 -8.09
C ASN A 183 23.52 13.69 -8.18
N ARG A 184 22.69 14.73 -8.29
CA ARG A 184 21.22 14.63 -8.37
C ARG A 184 20.69 13.79 -9.53
N LEU A 185 21.41 13.76 -10.66
CA LEU A 185 21.01 12.99 -11.84
C LEU A 185 21.02 11.48 -11.59
N ASN A 186 21.82 11.02 -10.61
CA ASN A 186 21.93 9.62 -10.23
C ASN A 186 20.94 9.23 -9.12
N CYS A 187 20.27 10.20 -8.50
CA CYS A 187 19.51 9.98 -7.26
C CYS A 187 20.37 9.28 -6.18
N LEU A 188 19.75 8.88 -5.08
CA LEU A 188 20.37 8.13 -4.00
C LEU A 188 20.19 6.62 -4.22
N ASN A 189 21.25 5.84 -4.02
CA ASN A 189 21.15 4.38 -3.96
C ASN A 189 20.51 3.91 -2.64
N LEU A 190 20.35 2.59 -2.47
CA LEU A 190 19.69 2.02 -1.28
C LEU A 190 20.36 2.44 0.04
N GLU A 191 21.68 2.31 0.18
CA GLU A 191 22.38 2.63 1.43
C GLU A 191 22.40 4.13 1.73
N GLN A 192 22.55 4.98 0.71
CA GLN A 192 22.43 6.44 0.85
C GLN A 192 21.00 6.85 1.27
N SER A 193 19.98 6.21 0.69
CA SER A 193 18.58 6.46 1.02
C SER A 193 18.27 6.07 2.47
N LYS A 194 18.76 4.91 2.92
CA LYS A 194 18.67 4.49 4.33
C LYS A 194 19.36 5.49 5.25
N PHE A 195 20.56 5.97 4.90
CA PHE A 195 21.26 6.96 5.72
C PHE A 195 20.44 8.25 5.90
N ALA A 196 19.88 8.78 4.82
CA ALA A 196 19.02 9.96 4.85
C ALA A 196 17.73 9.73 5.66
N ILE A 197 17.05 8.58 5.46
CA ILE A 197 15.84 8.23 6.21
C ILE A 197 16.12 8.09 7.71
N LYS A 198 17.27 7.50 8.09
CA LYS A 198 17.69 7.42 9.48
C LYS A 198 17.86 8.82 10.09
N LYS A 199 18.56 9.72 9.39
CA LYS A 199 18.75 11.11 9.87
C LYS A 199 17.41 11.86 9.96
N LEU A 200 16.49 11.61 9.03
CA LEU A 200 15.13 12.16 9.06
C LEU A 200 14.32 11.63 10.25
N ALA A 201 14.38 10.33 10.53
CA ALA A 201 13.75 9.73 11.71
C ALA A 201 14.32 10.29 13.02
N GLN A 202 15.63 10.54 13.09
CA GLN A 202 16.29 11.18 14.22
C GLN A 202 15.77 12.60 14.48
N TYR A 203 15.67 13.39 13.39
CA TYR A 203 15.14 14.75 13.41
C TYR A 203 13.67 14.75 13.85
N HIS A 204 12.84 13.90 13.25
CA HIS A 204 11.44 13.74 13.60
C HIS A 204 11.22 13.30 15.06
N ALA A 205 12.00 12.33 15.56
CA ALA A 205 11.94 11.91 16.96
C ALA A 205 12.29 13.03 17.93
N ALA A 206 13.37 13.79 17.66
CA ALA A 206 13.70 14.95 18.46
C ALA A 206 12.61 16.02 18.39
N SER A 207 12.03 16.24 17.21
CA SER A 207 10.96 17.22 17.04
C SER A 207 9.68 16.89 17.83
N ALA A 208 9.35 15.60 17.98
CA ALA A 208 8.24 15.16 18.81
C ALA A 208 8.55 15.36 20.30
N ARG A 209 9.76 14.96 20.72
CA ARG A 209 10.21 15.15 22.12
C ARG A 209 10.34 16.61 22.51
N MET A 210 10.71 17.48 21.58
CA MET A 210 10.77 18.93 21.79
C MET A 210 9.48 19.50 22.34
N ILE A 211 8.31 18.99 21.92
CA ILE A 211 7.02 19.47 22.41
C ILE A 211 6.83 19.16 23.90
N GLU A 212 7.19 17.95 24.32
CA GLU A 212 7.07 17.53 25.72
C GLU A 212 8.03 18.31 26.64
N VAL A 213 9.21 18.70 26.13
CA VAL A 213 10.27 19.36 26.93
C VAL A 213 10.18 20.88 26.89
N HIS A 214 9.86 21.47 25.73
CA HIS A 214 9.92 22.92 25.49
C HIS A 214 8.58 23.56 25.14
N GLY A 215 7.50 22.78 25.06
CA GLY A 215 6.15 23.26 24.72
C GLY A 215 5.87 23.27 23.21
N PRO A 216 4.67 23.72 22.81
CA PRO A 216 4.21 23.65 21.42
C PRO A 216 5.06 24.52 20.47
N TYR A 217 5.07 24.14 19.20
CA TYR A 217 5.68 24.96 18.15
C TYR A 217 4.88 26.24 17.92
N PRO A 218 5.55 27.36 17.56
CA PRO A 218 4.90 28.62 17.23
C PRO A 218 4.08 28.49 15.94
N ASP A 219 3.08 29.36 15.81
CA ASP A 219 2.14 29.38 14.69
C ASP A 219 2.83 29.39 13.32
N VAL A 220 4.02 29.98 13.20
CA VAL A 220 4.80 29.99 11.95
C VAL A 220 5.14 28.58 11.43
N PHE A 221 5.33 27.61 12.32
CA PHE A 221 5.55 26.21 11.93
C PHE A 221 4.25 25.42 11.82
N VAL A 222 3.20 25.78 12.55
CA VAL A 222 1.89 25.09 12.47
C VAL A 222 1.17 25.47 11.18
N LEU A 223 1.14 26.76 10.86
CA LEU A 223 0.53 27.29 9.64
C LEU A 223 1.46 27.07 8.43
N GLY A 224 2.78 27.18 8.66
CA GLY A 224 3.82 27.17 7.63
C GLY A 224 4.20 28.57 7.16
N SER A 225 5.19 28.64 6.26
CA SER A 225 5.78 29.89 5.74
C SER A 225 4.79 30.86 5.08
N MET A 226 3.62 30.36 4.66
CA MET A 226 2.60 31.16 3.98
C MET A 226 1.46 31.68 4.88
N GLY A 227 1.51 31.45 6.20
CA GLY A 227 0.62 32.10 7.18
C GLY A 227 -0.85 31.67 7.14
N THR A 228 -1.76 32.55 7.56
CA THR A 228 -3.21 32.27 7.68
C THR A 228 -4.05 32.65 6.46
N ASN A 229 -3.49 33.36 5.47
CA ASN A 229 -4.28 33.87 4.34
C ASN A 229 -4.43 32.81 3.24
N VAL A 230 -5.26 31.81 3.50
CA VAL A 230 -5.51 30.64 2.64
C VAL A 230 -5.75 31.02 1.18
N GLU A 231 -6.46 32.11 0.89
CA GLU A 231 -6.76 32.53 -0.49
C GLU A 231 -5.50 32.93 -1.27
N LEU A 232 -4.60 33.69 -0.65
CA LEU A 232 -3.30 34.06 -1.23
C LEU A 232 -2.37 32.85 -1.38
N ILE A 233 -2.39 31.91 -0.43
CA ILE A 233 -1.65 30.63 -0.52
C ILE A 233 -2.13 29.85 -1.75
N MET A 234 -3.45 29.73 -1.91
CA MET A 234 -4.05 29.02 -3.02
C MET A 234 -3.73 29.68 -4.37
N GLN A 235 -3.77 31.01 -4.46
CA GLN A 235 -3.39 31.72 -5.69
C GLN A 235 -1.92 31.50 -6.06
N PHE A 236 -1.02 31.54 -5.08
CA PHE A 236 0.40 31.27 -5.30
C PHE A 236 0.64 29.82 -5.74
N LEU A 237 0.02 28.85 -5.05
CA LEU A 237 0.11 27.44 -5.40
C LEU A 237 -0.47 27.16 -6.78
N GLU A 238 -1.64 27.72 -7.11
CA GLU A 238 -2.26 27.54 -8.43
C GLU A 238 -1.41 28.17 -9.54
N GLY A 239 -0.79 29.33 -9.31
CA GLY A 239 0.15 29.94 -10.25
C GLY A 239 1.38 29.05 -10.51
N MET A 240 1.98 28.52 -9.45
CA MET A 240 3.12 27.61 -9.55
C MET A 240 2.73 26.29 -10.26
N VAL A 241 1.73 25.60 -9.72
CA VAL A 241 1.29 24.27 -10.17
C VAL A 241 0.65 24.34 -11.55
N GLY A 242 -0.07 25.41 -11.88
CA GLY A 242 -0.81 25.55 -13.14
C GLY A 242 0.10 25.48 -14.37
N SER A 243 1.29 26.08 -14.28
CA SER A 243 2.28 26.05 -15.37
C SER A 243 2.87 24.66 -15.61
N PHE A 244 3.22 23.95 -14.52
CA PHE A 244 3.69 22.55 -14.58
C PHE A 244 2.57 21.61 -15.05
N ARG A 245 1.34 21.76 -14.53
CA ARG A 245 0.16 20.99 -14.94
C ARG A 245 -0.05 21.08 -16.45
N THR A 246 -0.05 22.29 -17.01
CA THR A 246 -0.28 22.52 -18.44
C THR A 246 0.79 21.83 -19.30
N ALA A 247 2.06 22.03 -18.96
CA ALA A 247 3.17 21.45 -19.71
C ALA A 247 3.24 19.92 -19.55
N PHE A 248 2.97 19.38 -18.35
CA PHE A 248 2.93 17.94 -18.11
C PHE A 248 1.84 17.25 -18.93
N LEU A 249 0.62 17.80 -18.91
CA LEU A 249 -0.51 17.27 -19.69
C LEU A 249 -0.28 17.35 -21.21
N ALA A 250 0.41 18.38 -21.69
CA ALA A 250 0.78 18.50 -23.11
C ALA A 250 1.81 17.44 -23.56
N ASN A 251 2.57 16.89 -22.62
CA ASN A 251 3.62 15.90 -22.86
C ASN A 251 3.20 14.45 -22.61
N LEU A 252 1.94 14.17 -22.20
CA LEU A 252 1.46 12.80 -21.96
C LEU A 252 1.65 11.86 -23.15
N LYS A 253 1.47 12.35 -24.38
CA LYS A 253 1.75 11.62 -25.64
C LYS A 253 3.18 11.06 -25.75
N ASN A 254 4.12 11.60 -24.98
CA ASN A 254 5.51 11.17 -24.96
C ASN A 254 5.80 10.10 -23.90
N PHE A 255 4.84 9.80 -23.01
CA PHE A 255 4.97 8.80 -21.95
C PHE A 255 4.30 7.50 -22.37
N LYS A 256 4.80 6.38 -21.84
CA LYS A 256 4.21 5.06 -22.09
C LYS A 256 2.78 5.02 -21.55
N ASN A 257 1.82 4.85 -22.46
CA ASN A 257 0.39 4.92 -22.16
C ASN A 257 -0.06 6.24 -21.50
N GLY A 258 0.71 7.34 -21.60
CA GLY A 258 0.43 8.57 -20.84
C GLY A 258 -0.96 9.14 -21.10
N GLU A 259 -1.43 9.07 -22.36
CA GLU A 259 -2.77 9.57 -22.74
C GLU A 259 -3.93 8.82 -22.07
N SER A 260 -3.76 7.56 -21.66
CA SER A 260 -4.83 6.85 -20.93
C SER A 260 -5.09 7.42 -19.54
N TYR A 261 -4.15 8.21 -19.01
CA TYR A 261 -4.27 8.86 -17.71
C TYR A 261 -4.84 10.28 -17.79
N ARG A 262 -5.02 10.85 -18.99
CA ARG A 262 -5.34 12.27 -19.19
C ARG A 262 -6.52 12.73 -18.34
N GLU A 263 -7.66 12.06 -18.42
CA GLU A 263 -8.86 12.46 -17.69
C GLU A 263 -8.67 12.43 -16.17
N LYS A 264 -8.03 11.36 -15.64
CA LYS A 264 -7.75 11.24 -14.20
C LYS A 264 -6.75 12.30 -13.73
N LEU A 265 -5.69 12.55 -14.51
CA LEU A 265 -4.67 13.55 -14.20
C LEU A 265 -5.20 14.99 -14.28
N GLU A 266 -6.05 15.31 -15.26
CA GLU A 266 -6.70 16.62 -15.35
C GLU A 266 -7.51 16.93 -14.09
N LYS A 267 -8.30 15.94 -13.61
CA LYS A 267 -9.05 16.06 -12.36
C LYS A 267 -8.13 16.18 -11.15
N ALA A 268 -7.18 15.25 -10.99
CA ALA A 268 -6.26 15.22 -9.85
C ALA A 268 -5.44 16.51 -9.73
N LEU A 269 -4.82 16.95 -10.83
CA LEU A 269 -4.01 18.17 -10.89
C LEU A 269 -4.85 19.45 -10.79
N GLY A 270 -6.13 19.39 -11.19
CA GLY A 270 -7.10 20.45 -10.92
C GLY A 270 -7.41 20.64 -9.44
N THR A 271 -7.18 19.62 -8.61
CA THR A 271 -7.44 19.62 -7.16
C THR A 271 -6.18 19.43 -6.31
N LEU A 272 -4.98 19.60 -6.88
CA LEU A 272 -3.72 19.35 -6.19
C LEU A 272 -3.54 20.24 -4.95
N SER A 273 -4.08 21.46 -5.01
CA SER A 273 -4.13 22.39 -3.89
C SER A 273 -4.91 21.85 -2.68
N ASN A 274 -5.98 21.07 -2.90
CA ASN A 274 -6.70 20.38 -1.82
C ASN A 274 -5.82 19.33 -1.16
N SER A 275 -5.06 18.54 -1.94
CA SER A 275 -4.11 17.57 -1.39
C SER A 275 -2.99 18.23 -0.59
N PHE A 276 -2.48 19.38 -1.04
CA PHE A 276 -1.52 20.19 -0.29
C PHE A 276 -2.10 20.67 1.05
N MET A 277 -3.35 21.17 1.05
CA MET A 277 -3.99 21.56 2.30
C MET A 277 -4.21 20.37 3.22
N GLN A 278 -4.72 19.25 2.69
CA GLN A 278 -5.00 18.04 3.46
C GLN A 278 -3.76 17.52 4.20
N VAL A 279 -2.63 17.36 3.50
CA VAL A 279 -1.37 16.92 4.14
C VAL A 279 -0.83 17.95 5.13
N GLY A 280 -1.21 19.22 4.96
CA GLY A 280 -0.83 20.31 5.86
C GLY A 280 -1.75 20.52 7.06
N VAL A 281 -2.85 19.75 7.20
CA VAL A 281 -3.72 19.79 8.39
C VAL A 281 -3.06 18.97 9.50
N VAL A 282 -2.92 19.57 10.68
CA VAL A 282 -2.49 18.86 11.89
C VAL A 282 -3.68 18.11 12.46
N ASP A 283 -3.60 16.79 12.51
CA ASP A 283 -4.56 15.93 13.20
C ASP A 283 -3.99 15.56 14.58
N PRO A 284 -4.51 16.09 15.70
CA PRO A 284 -3.98 15.82 17.03
C PRO A 284 -4.14 14.36 17.47
N ALA A 285 -4.99 13.57 16.79
CA ALA A 285 -5.11 12.13 17.04
C ALA A 285 -4.01 11.30 16.35
N GLU A 286 -3.29 11.89 15.38
CA GLU A 286 -2.18 11.26 14.68
C GLU A 286 -0.81 11.66 15.27
N PHE A 287 0.23 10.89 14.92
CA PHE A 287 1.60 11.23 15.28
C PHE A 287 2.10 12.37 14.38
N ASN A 288 2.46 13.50 14.99
CA ASN A 288 2.91 14.70 14.30
C ASN A 288 4.35 15.06 14.67
N VAL A 289 5.07 15.64 13.72
CA VAL A 289 6.48 16.01 13.81
C VAL A 289 6.69 17.38 13.15
N LEU A 290 7.79 18.06 13.47
CA LEU A 290 8.22 19.18 12.65
C LEU A 290 8.89 18.62 11.39
N ASN A 291 8.19 18.65 10.26
CA ASN A 291 8.76 18.29 8.97
C ASN A 291 9.79 19.35 8.55
N HIS A 292 10.78 18.95 7.77
CA HIS A 292 11.63 19.85 6.99
C HIS A 292 10.79 20.60 5.93
N GLY A 293 9.82 19.91 5.32
CA GLY A 293 8.85 20.46 4.36
C GLY A 293 9.38 20.65 2.94
N ASP A 294 10.66 20.35 2.72
CA ASP A 294 11.33 20.29 1.41
C ASP A 294 12.49 19.30 1.48
N CYS A 295 12.21 18.08 1.92
CA CYS A 295 13.22 17.05 2.15
C CYS A 295 13.57 16.32 0.84
N TRP A 296 14.50 16.87 0.05
CA TRP A 296 15.02 16.24 -1.17
C TRP A 296 16.55 16.29 -1.20
N MET A 297 17.18 15.46 -2.04
CA MET A 297 18.62 15.21 -1.99
C MET A 297 19.52 16.44 -2.18
N ASN A 298 19.02 17.50 -2.83
CA ASN A 298 19.79 18.75 -2.96
C ASN A 298 19.87 19.51 -1.63
N ASN A 299 18.93 19.28 -0.71
CA ASN A 299 18.94 19.84 0.64
C ASN A 299 19.66 18.92 1.64
N LEU A 300 20.37 17.89 1.15
CA LEU A 300 21.12 16.93 1.95
C LEU A 300 22.61 17.03 1.63
N LEU A 301 23.40 17.45 2.61
CA LEU A 301 24.85 17.45 2.51
C LEU A 301 25.42 16.20 3.18
N PHE A 302 26.15 15.39 2.41
CA PHE A 302 26.78 14.16 2.88
C PHE A 302 28.27 14.36 3.11
N LYS A 303 28.79 13.74 4.17
CA LYS A 303 30.21 13.58 4.41
C LYS A 303 30.59 12.13 4.15
N VAL A 304 31.58 11.94 3.30
CA VAL A 304 32.05 10.62 2.85
C VAL A 304 33.49 10.45 3.28
N GLY A 305 33.75 9.34 3.96
CA GLY A 305 35.08 8.99 4.44
C GLY A 305 36.04 8.60 3.32
N SER A 306 37.31 8.46 3.69
CA SER A 306 38.38 8.16 2.75
C SER A 306 38.21 6.85 1.97
N LYS A 307 37.41 5.90 2.47
CA LYS A 307 37.13 4.61 1.81
C LYS A 307 35.78 4.59 1.08
N GLY A 308 35.09 5.71 1.00
CA GLY A 308 33.79 5.83 0.33
C GLY A 308 32.58 5.53 1.22
N GLU A 309 32.78 5.31 2.53
CA GLU A 309 31.73 5.12 3.52
C GLU A 309 31.02 6.42 3.87
N LEU A 310 29.71 6.36 4.15
CA LEU A 310 28.95 7.51 4.64
C LEU A 310 29.30 7.75 6.12
N GLU A 311 29.92 8.89 6.42
CA GLU A 311 30.29 9.28 7.79
C GLU A 311 29.16 10.06 8.45
N ASP A 312 28.61 11.05 7.75
CA ASP A 312 27.56 11.92 8.28
C ASP A 312 26.70 12.52 7.18
N MET A 313 25.55 13.09 7.58
CA MET A 313 24.65 13.83 6.72
C MET A 313 23.94 14.91 7.55
N VAL A 314 23.80 16.10 6.96
CA VAL A 314 23.07 17.23 7.54
C VAL A 314 22.08 17.79 6.53
N PHE A 315 20.98 18.33 7.05
CA PHE A 315 19.99 19.08 6.31
C PHE A 315 20.45 20.52 6.09
N VAL A 316 20.03 21.09 4.97
CA VAL A 316 20.11 22.53 4.68
C VAL A 316 18.79 23.00 4.10
N ASP A 317 18.59 24.31 4.03
CA ASP A 317 17.40 24.96 3.46
C ASP A 317 16.08 24.71 4.23
N PHE A 318 16.01 25.19 5.47
CA PHE A 318 14.81 25.11 6.33
C PHE A 318 13.82 26.26 6.04
N GLN A 319 13.47 26.49 4.77
CA GLN A 319 12.51 27.53 4.39
C GLN A 319 11.04 27.16 4.67
N ASN A 320 10.71 25.88 4.60
CA ASN A 320 9.34 25.36 4.75
C ASN A 320 9.08 24.39 5.92
N PRO A 321 9.74 24.49 7.10
CA PRO A 321 9.40 23.63 8.21
C PRO A 321 7.93 23.71 8.57
N LYS A 322 7.29 22.55 8.72
CA LYS A 322 5.87 22.48 9.01
C LYS A 322 5.55 21.37 9.99
N TYR A 323 4.88 21.74 11.08
CA TYR A 323 4.38 20.77 12.05
C TYR A 323 3.18 20.02 11.47
N GLY A 324 3.21 18.69 11.49
CA GLY A 324 2.16 17.85 10.92
C GLY A 324 2.59 16.40 10.73
N THR A 325 1.89 15.67 9.87
CA THR A 325 2.18 14.27 9.57
C THR A 325 3.61 14.08 9.03
N PRO A 326 4.37 13.04 9.48
CA PRO A 326 5.70 12.74 8.92
C PRO A 326 5.67 12.29 7.45
N THR A 327 4.48 11.96 6.94
CA THR A 327 4.30 11.50 5.57
C THR A 327 4.60 12.58 4.53
N MET A 328 4.53 13.86 4.93
CA MET A 328 4.89 15.00 4.07
C MET A 328 6.34 14.89 3.58
N ASP A 329 7.30 14.72 4.50
CA ASP A 329 8.71 14.56 4.13
C ASP A 329 9.00 13.18 3.54
N LEU A 330 8.38 12.10 4.04
CA LEU A 330 8.65 10.74 3.56
C LEU A 330 8.28 10.56 2.09
N ILE A 331 7.06 10.95 1.70
CA ILE A 331 6.61 10.83 0.31
C ILE A 331 7.46 11.73 -0.57
N TYR A 332 7.72 12.97 -0.14
CA TYR A 332 8.50 13.93 -0.91
C TYR A 332 9.93 13.43 -1.15
N PHE A 333 10.61 12.96 -0.11
CA PHE A 333 11.96 12.43 -0.19
C PHE A 333 12.03 11.20 -1.09
N ILE A 334 11.19 10.19 -0.84
CA ILE A 334 11.28 8.91 -1.58
C ILE A 334 11.03 9.14 -3.08
N ILE A 335 10.01 9.94 -3.42
CA ILE A 335 9.64 10.21 -4.81
C ILE A 335 10.71 11.03 -5.56
N THR A 336 11.32 12.02 -4.92
CA THR A 336 12.26 12.93 -5.60
C THR A 336 13.70 12.42 -5.59
N SER A 337 14.10 11.68 -4.56
CA SER A 337 15.52 11.53 -4.22
C SER A 337 16.05 10.11 -4.33
N VAL A 338 15.20 9.08 -4.25
CA VAL A 338 15.64 7.68 -4.34
C VAL A 338 15.78 7.27 -5.81
N HIS A 339 16.80 6.48 -6.17
CA HIS A 339 16.94 5.97 -7.54
C HIS A 339 15.76 5.08 -7.94
N ILE A 340 15.34 5.12 -9.21
CA ILE A 340 14.10 4.45 -9.67
C ILE A 340 14.09 2.94 -9.44
N ASP A 341 15.26 2.30 -9.43
CA ASP A 341 15.37 0.86 -9.18
C ASP A 341 15.05 0.45 -7.75
N TYR A 342 15.10 1.39 -6.79
CA TYR A 342 14.70 1.13 -5.41
C TYR A 342 13.39 1.84 -5.04
N LYS A 343 13.13 3.02 -5.60
CA LYS A 343 12.05 3.94 -5.21
C LYS A 343 10.69 3.27 -4.98
N LEU A 344 10.25 2.44 -5.92
CA LEU A 344 8.92 1.83 -5.89
C LEU A 344 8.92 0.44 -5.27
N GLU A 345 9.92 -0.38 -5.61
CA GLU A 345 10.05 -1.76 -5.11
C GLU A 345 10.40 -1.83 -3.62
N TYR A 346 11.18 -0.87 -3.13
CA TYR A 346 11.59 -0.75 -1.73
C TYR A 346 10.76 0.30 -0.99
N PHE A 347 9.69 0.82 -1.58
CA PHE A 347 8.87 1.88 -0.95
C PHE A 347 8.41 1.47 0.46
N ASP A 348 7.79 0.28 0.59
CA ASP A 348 7.32 -0.20 1.88
C ASP A 348 8.47 -0.52 2.84
N TYR A 349 9.62 -0.94 2.30
CA TYR A 349 10.84 -1.13 3.09
C TYR A 349 11.34 0.20 3.68
N PHE A 350 11.32 1.30 2.91
CA PHE A 350 11.72 2.62 3.39
C PHE A 350 10.79 3.14 4.49
N ILE A 351 9.48 2.90 4.37
CA ILE A 351 8.51 3.24 5.42
C ILE A 351 8.77 2.42 6.69
N ARG A 352 8.98 1.09 6.58
CA ARG A 352 9.37 0.26 7.72
C ARG A 352 10.68 0.72 8.35
N TYR A 353 11.71 0.95 7.54
CA TYR A 353 13.02 1.36 8.03
C TYR A 353 12.95 2.72 8.74
N TYR A 354 12.18 3.68 8.22
CA TYR A 354 11.88 4.93 8.91
C TYR A 354 11.21 4.68 10.27
N HIS A 355 10.16 3.85 10.30
CA HIS A 355 9.43 3.52 11.54
C HIS A 355 10.33 2.90 12.60
N GLU A 356 11.16 1.92 12.22
CA GLU A 356 12.13 1.29 13.11
C GLU A 356 13.12 2.31 13.69
N GLN A 357 13.67 3.20 12.85
CA GLN A 357 14.57 4.26 13.33
C GLN A 357 13.85 5.30 14.17
N LEU A 358 12.60 5.65 13.83
CA LEU A 358 11.79 6.61 14.58
C LEU A 358 11.52 6.08 15.99
N THR A 359 10.98 4.86 16.12
CA THR A 359 10.71 4.22 17.42
C THR A 359 11.98 4.06 18.26
N LEU A 360 13.09 3.62 17.64
CA LEU A 360 14.39 3.54 18.32
C LEU A 360 14.77 4.89 18.96
N HIS A 361 14.63 5.97 18.19
CA HIS A 361 15.04 7.29 18.61
C HIS A 361 14.04 7.98 19.57
N LEU A 362 12.74 7.74 19.42
CA LEU A 362 11.72 8.16 20.39
C LEU A 362 11.99 7.53 21.76
N ASN A 363 12.25 6.23 21.79
CA ASN A 363 12.59 5.49 23.02
C ASN A 363 13.88 6.03 23.65
N LEU A 364 14.94 6.22 22.85
CA LEU A 364 16.22 6.76 23.32
C LEU A 364 16.07 8.14 23.98
N LEU A 365 15.26 9.02 23.37
CA LEU A 365 15.00 10.37 23.87
C LEU A 365 14.02 10.40 25.07
N GLY A 366 13.37 9.27 25.37
CA GLY A 366 12.38 9.17 26.44
C GLY A 366 11.08 9.89 26.11
N PHE A 367 10.63 9.81 24.85
CA PHE A 367 9.31 10.30 24.43
C PHE A 367 8.20 9.48 25.09
N THR A 368 7.21 10.15 25.67
CA THR A 368 6.14 9.53 26.46
C THR A 368 4.78 9.52 25.76
N GLY A 369 4.64 10.27 24.66
CA GLY A 369 3.44 10.29 23.84
C GLY A 369 3.22 9.00 23.06
N ARG A 370 2.04 8.89 22.42
CA ARG A 370 1.69 7.76 21.56
C ARG A 370 2.63 7.69 20.36
N GLN A 371 3.29 6.54 20.18
CA GLN A 371 4.06 6.24 18.98
C GLN A 371 3.16 5.61 17.91
N PRO A 372 3.37 5.91 16.62
CA PRO A 372 2.59 5.27 15.57
C PRO A 372 3.07 3.82 15.40
N SER A 373 2.13 2.90 15.19
CA SER A 373 2.45 1.58 14.65
C SER A 373 2.88 1.69 13.18
N LEU A 374 3.59 0.67 12.67
CA LEU A 374 3.98 0.62 11.25
C LEU A 374 2.75 0.65 10.33
N ARG A 375 1.68 -0.05 10.73
CA ARG A 375 0.41 -0.07 10.01
C ARG A 375 -0.23 1.31 9.95
N GLU A 376 -0.31 2.03 11.07
CA GLU A 376 -0.84 3.40 11.11
C GLU A 376 -0.03 4.35 10.21
N LEU A 377 1.30 4.18 10.16
CA LEU A 377 2.14 4.97 9.26
C LEU A 377 1.84 4.67 7.79
N HIS A 378 1.62 3.40 7.42
CA HIS A 378 1.19 3.03 6.05
C HIS A 378 -0.19 3.59 5.70
N ILE A 379 -1.15 3.53 6.63
CA ILE A 379 -2.47 4.15 6.47
C ILE A 379 -2.32 5.66 6.23
N ALA A 380 -1.48 6.34 7.01
CA ALA A 380 -1.20 7.77 6.82
C ALA A 380 -0.57 8.07 5.46
N VAL A 381 0.31 7.19 4.94
CA VAL A 381 0.89 7.33 3.60
C VAL A 381 -0.17 7.19 2.51
N ILE A 382 -1.12 6.24 2.64
CA ILE A 382 -2.22 6.10 1.68
C ILE A 382 -3.17 7.30 1.76
N LYS A 383 -3.56 7.72 2.97
CA LYS A 383 -4.42 8.88 3.24
C LYS A 383 -3.87 10.15 2.58
N ASN A 384 -2.55 10.38 2.70
CA ASN A 384 -1.87 11.56 2.17
C ASN A 384 -1.22 11.35 0.80
N GLY A 385 -1.39 10.20 0.16
CA GLY A 385 -0.66 9.81 -1.05
C GLY A 385 -0.85 10.73 -2.26
N GLY A 386 -1.97 11.45 -2.33
CA GLY A 386 -2.21 12.48 -3.35
C GLY A 386 -1.18 13.61 -3.32
N TRP A 387 -0.57 13.88 -2.16
CA TRP A 387 0.57 14.81 -2.04
C TRP A 387 1.73 14.43 -2.94
N GLY A 388 1.97 13.12 -3.15
CA GLY A 388 3.06 12.60 -3.99
C GLY A 388 2.98 13.00 -5.47
N LEU A 389 1.83 13.50 -5.94
CA LEU A 389 1.68 13.97 -7.31
C LEU A 389 2.48 15.27 -7.56
N PHE A 390 2.49 16.20 -6.59
CA PHE A 390 3.26 17.44 -6.69
C PHE A 390 4.77 17.21 -6.92
N PRO A 391 5.50 16.49 -6.03
CA PRO A 391 6.92 16.24 -6.25
C PRO A 391 7.19 15.43 -7.53
N THR A 392 6.25 14.58 -7.97
CA THR A 392 6.37 13.82 -9.23
C THR A 392 6.40 14.71 -10.46
N ILE A 393 5.58 15.77 -10.50
CA ILE A 393 5.44 16.63 -11.70
C ILE A 393 6.25 17.94 -11.64
N ALA A 394 6.57 18.44 -10.45
CA ALA A 394 7.20 19.74 -10.28
C ALA A 394 8.68 19.64 -9.86
N VAL A 395 9.05 18.63 -9.06
CA VAL A 395 10.38 18.56 -8.42
C VAL A 395 11.26 17.50 -9.07
N LEU A 396 10.76 16.27 -9.22
CA LEU A 396 11.47 15.18 -9.86
C LEU A 396 12.00 15.50 -11.29
N PRO A 397 11.24 16.15 -12.20
CA PRO A 397 11.80 16.49 -13.50
C PRO A 397 12.98 17.49 -13.40
N VAL A 398 12.96 18.37 -12.39
CA VAL A 398 14.08 19.29 -12.11
C VAL A 398 15.28 18.51 -11.63
N VAL A 399 15.09 17.58 -10.67
CA VAL A 399 16.15 16.68 -10.17
C VAL A 399 16.87 15.96 -11.30
N LEU A 400 16.12 15.53 -12.34
CA LEU A 400 16.63 14.69 -13.42
C LEU A 400 17.11 15.46 -14.67
N LEU A 401 16.93 16.78 -14.71
CA LEU A 401 17.35 17.62 -15.84
C LEU A 401 18.82 18.03 -15.70
N ASP A 402 19.64 17.85 -16.74
CA ASP A 402 21.01 18.38 -16.79
C ASP A 402 21.04 19.91 -16.57
N SER A 403 22.12 20.43 -15.98
CA SER A 403 22.24 21.87 -15.73
C SER A 403 22.10 22.68 -17.02
N THR A 404 21.34 23.77 -16.96
CA THR A 404 21.04 24.62 -18.10
C THR A 404 20.81 26.06 -17.66
N GLU A 405 21.26 27.03 -18.45
CA GLU A 405 21.02 28.46 -18.21
C GLU A 405 19.53 28.82 -18.27
N ALA A 406 18.72 27.96 -18.91
CA ALA A 406 17.27 28.14 -18.95
C ALA A 406 16.59 27.88 -17.59
N ALA A 407 17.27 27.26 -16.63
CA ALA A 407 16.74 26.95 -15.31
C ALA A 407 16.75 28.20 -14.40
N THR A 408 15.92 29.19 -14.72
CA THR A 408 15.75 30.44 -13.94
C THR A 408 14.39 30.48 -13.25
N PHE A 409 14.28 31.20 -12.12
CA PHE A 409 12.99 31.40 -11.43
C PHE A 409 11.88 31.86 -12.36
N GLU A 410 12.20 32.79 -13.26
CA GLU A 410 11.29 33.36 -14.24
C GLU A 410 10.81 32.31 -15.24
N ASN A 411 11.68 31.40 -15.70
CA ASN A 411 11.28 30.34 -16.62
C ASN A 411 10.50 29.22 -15.91
N PHE A 412 10.73 29.02 -14.62
CA PHE A 412 9.94 28.11 -13.79
C PHE A 412 8.49 28.59 -13.65
N MET A 413 8.32 29.84 -13.23
CA MET A 413 7.03 30.41 -12.81
C MET A 413 6.31 31.20 -13.91
N GLY A 414 7.03 31.66 -14.93
CA GLY A 414 6.52 32.57 -15.95
C GLY A 414 5.85 31.88 -17.12
N GLU A 415 4.90 32.59 -17.73
CA GLU A 415 4.17 32.16 -18.94
C GLU A 415 4.88 32.56 -20.24
N SER A 416 6.13 33.02 -20.15
CA SER A 416 6.92 33.37 -21.34
C SER A 416 7.13 32.16 -22.24
N GLU A 417 7.43 32.41 -23.51
CA GLU A 417 7.81 31.35 -24.45
C GLU A 417 9.04 30.58 -23.94
N ALA A 418 10.02 31.29 -23.38
CA ALA A 418 11.21 30.70 -22.76
C ALA A 418 10.86 29.77 -21.59
N GLY A 419 9.95 30.19 -20.69
CA GLY A 419 9.48 29.35 -19.59
C GLY A 419 8.70 28.12 -20.06
N THR A 420 7.88 28.28 -21.10
CA THR A 420 7.15 27.16 -21.70
C THR A 420 8.09 26.16 -22.37
N ASN A 421 9.10 26.63 -23.11
CA ASN A 421 10.12 25.78 -23.72
C ASN A 421 10.95 25.04 -22.66
N PHE A 422 11.31 25.72 -21.56
CA PHE A 422 11.98 25.11 -20.42
C PHE A 422 11.15 24.00 -19.77
N ARG A 423 9.86 24.24 -19.48
CA ARG A 423 8.98 23.20 -18.94
C ARG A 423 8.76 22.03 -19.92
N ASN A 424 8.74 22.28 -21.22
CA ASN A 424 8.72 21.20 -22.21
C ASN A 424 10.02 20.39 -22.22
N LEU A 425 11.17 21.03 -22.01
CA LEU A 425 12.46 20.35 -21.85
C LEU A 425 12.46 19.38 -20.66
N LEU A 426 11.86 19.78 -19.53
CA LEU A 426 11.70 18.94 -18.34
C LEU A 426 11.00 17.61 -18.66
N TYR A 427 9.88 17.66 -19.38
CA TYR A 427 9.05 16.47 -19.64
C TYR A 427 9.48 15.67 -20.88
N SER A 428 10.17 16.29 -21.82
CA SER A 428 10.77 15.59 -22.96
C SER A 428 12.08 14.87 -22.60
N ASN A 429 12.65 15.14 -21.41
CA ASN A 429 13.85 14.49 -20.90
C ASN A 429 13.67 12.97 -20.78
N LYS A 430 14.57 12.20 -21.41
CA LYS A 430 14.51 10.72 -21.43
C LYS A 430 14.70 10.06 -20.06
N ARG A 431 15.47 10.67 -19.15
CA ARG A 431 15.63 10.20 -17.77
C ARG A 431 14.31 10.33 -17.01
N TYR A 432 13.64 11.48 -17.15
CA TYR A 432 12.31 11.68 -16.56
C TYR A 432 11.27 10.72 -17.12
N GLN A 433 11.23 10.51 -18.45
CA GLN A 433 10.32 9.57 -19.10
C GLN A 433 10.43 8.15 -18.52
N ARG A 434 11.66 7.65 -18.29
CA ARG A 434 11.88 6.33 -17.66
C ARG A 434 11.32 6.23 -16.24
N TYR A 435 11.30 7.33 -15.49
CA TYR A 435 10.78 7.37 -14.13
C TYR A 435 9.25 7.45 -14.16
N ILE A 436 8.68 8.37 -14.94
CA ILE A 436 7.23 8.61 -14.95
C ILE A 436 6.46 7.40 -15.50
N ASP A 437 7.04 6.66 -16.47
CA ASP A 437 6.47 5.41 -17.01
C ASP A 437 6.30 4.31 -15.94
N ARG A 438 7.08 4.36 -14.85
CA ARG A 438 6.98 3.45 -13.70
C ARG A 438 6.14 4.04 -12.57
N ILE A 439 6.24 5.36 -12.35
CA ILE A 439 5.55 6.06 -11.25
C ILE A 439 4.04 6.19 -11.50
N LEU A 440 3.61 6.53 -12.74
CA LEU A 440 2.18 6.73 -13.04
C LEU A 440 1.32 5.50 -12.74
N PRO A 441 1.67 4.27 -13.19
CA PRO A 441 0.92 3.08 -12.81
C PRO A 441 0.91 2.85 -11.29
N TRP A 442 2.03 3.12 -10.61
CA TRP A 442 2.15 2.92 -9.17
C TRP A 442 1.25 3.87 -8.35
N ILE A 443 1.19 5.14 -8.73
CA ILE A 443 0.32 6.17 -8.14
C ILE A 443 -1.15 5.86 -8.46
N GLU A 444 -1.47 5.45 -9.69
CA GLU A 444 -2.84 5.08 -10.08
C GLU A 444 -3.35 3.88 -9.27
N ASN A 445 -2.57 2.80 -9.16
CA ASN A 445 -2.96 1.57 -8.48
C ASN A 445 -3.20 1.76 -6.96
N ARG A 446 -2.73 2.87 -6.38
CA ARG A 446 -2.95 3.24 -4.97
C ARG A 446 -4.05 4.28 -4.76
N GLY A 447 -4.73 4.72 -5.82
CA GLY A 447 -5.78 5.74 -5.74
C GLY A 447 -5.25 7.16 -5.54
N PHE A 448 -3.96 7.41 -5.77
CA PHE A 448 -3.36 8.72 -5.54
C PHE A 448 -3.71 9.75 -6.64
N LEU A 449 -4.41 9.31 -7.69
CA LEU A 449 -5.03 10.17 -8.72
C LEU A 449 -6.52 10.45 -8.45
N GLU A 450 -7.10 9.92 -7.39
CA GLU A 450 -8.49 10.21 -7.02
C GLU A 450 -8.61 11.61 -6.41
N VAL A 451 -9.66 12.33 -6.80
CA VAL A 451 -9.93 13.68 -6.32
C VAL A 451 -10.12 13.67 -4.80
N SER A 452 -9.39 14.53 -4.09
CA SER A 452 -9.63 14.75 -2.67
C SER A 452 -10.88 15.62 -2.51
N ASN A 453 -11.97 15.01 -2.03
CA ASN A 453 -13.20 15.71 -1.64
C ASN A 453 -13.04 16.39 -0.26
N PHE A 454 -11.84 16.88 0.07
CA PHE A 454 -11.58 17.54 1.35
C PHE A 454 -12.57 18.69 1.55
N THR A 455 -13.50 18.49 2.48
CA THR A 455 -14.49 19.46 2.92
C THR A 455 -14.21 19.73 4.40
N ILE A 456 -14.22 20.99 4.82
CA ILE A 456 -13.99 21.38 6.23
C ILE A 456 -15.05 20.67 7.10
N PRO A 457 -14.67 19.75 8.01
CA PRO A 457 -15.64 18.96 8.76
C PRO A 457 -16.42 19.81 9.76
N LEU A 458 -17.75 19.81 9.65
CA LEU A 458 -18.66 20.25 10.73
C LEU A 458 -19.08 19.01 11.54
N PRO A 459 -18.96 19.01 12.88
CA PRO A 459 -19.27 17.85 13.72
C PRO A 459 -20.79 17.64 13.86
N LYS A 460 -21.26 16.38 13.75
CA LYS A 460 -22.65 15.97 14.04
C LYS A 460 -22.69 14.87 15.09
N ALA A 461 -23.60 15.04 16.05
CA ALA A 461 -23.85 14.16 17.20
C ALA A 461 -24.85 13.05 16.88
N SER A 462 -24.65 11.87 17.48
CA SER A 462 -25.49 10.66 17.40
C SER A 462 -26.23 10.41 18.72
N GLU A 463 -27.45 9.84 18.64
CA GLU A 463 -28.23 9.35 19.79
C GLU A 463 -28.75 7.90 19.57
N PRO A 464 -29.11 7.15 20.64
CA PRO A 464 -29.04 5.68 20.69
C PRO A 464 -30.39 4.93 20.67
N ALA A 465 -30.33 3.61 20.44
CA ALA A 465 -31.48 2.68 20.36
C ALA A 465 -31.67 1.84 21.65
N MET A 466 -32.92 1.42 21.92
CA MET A 466 -33.35 0.56 23.04
C MET A 466 -33.79 -0.85 22.61
N ALA A 467 -33.67 -1.81 23.54
CA ALA A 467 -33.81 -3.27 23.41
C ALA A 467 -35.16 -3.85 23.89
N ALA A 468 -35.48 -5.11 23.50
CA ALA A 468 -35.70 -6.30 24.38
C ALA A 468 -36.62 -7.44 23.81
N GLU A 469 -36.12 -8.70 23.91
CA GLU A 469 -36.74 -10.01 24.32
C GLU A 469 -37.95 -10.63 23.54
N SER A 470 -38.20 -11.95 23.35
CA SER A 470 -37.95 -13.22 24.09
C SER A 470 -38.28 -14.51 23.23
N THR A 471 -37.79 -15.69 23.67
CA THR A 471 -37.85 -17.10 23.13
C THR A 471 -39.08 -17.97 23.62
N PRO A 472 -39.21 -19.35 23.57
CA PRO A 472 -38.62 -20.51 22.80
C PRO A 472 -39.62 -21.69 22.41
N LYS A 473 -39.11 -22.80 21.80
CA LYS A 473 -39.39 -24.29 22.02
C LYS A 473 -39.64 -25.13 20.73
N ALA A 474 -38.76 -26.07 20.35
CA ALA A 474 -38.70 -27.54 20.64
C ALA A 474 -39.64 -28.41 19.76
N ALA A 475 -39.42 -29.68 19.36
CA ALA A 475 -38.33 -30.64 19.10
C ALA A 475 -39.04 -31.99 18.75
N LEU A 476 -38.49 -32.87 17.86
CA LEU A 476 -38.46 -34.36 17.95
C LEU A 476 -38.34 -35.12 16.59
N GLU A 477 -37.50 -36.15 16.61
CA GLU A 477 -37.12 -37.21 15.62
C GLU A 477 -37.68 -38.61 16.05
N PRO A 478 -37.34 -39.81 15.48
CA PRO A 478 -37.29 -40.32 14.08
C PRO A 478 -37.75 -41.82 13.90
N SER A 479 -37.50 -42.40 12.69
CA SER A 479 -37.17 -43.83 12.35
C SER A 479 -38.30 -44.80 11.86
N PRO A 480 -38.05 -45.95 11.17
CA PRO A 480 -36.96 -46.42 10.26
C PRO A 480 -37.44 -47.01 8.89
N ALA A 481 -36.46 -47.38 8.04
CA ALA A 481 -36.55 -47.85 6.65
C ALA A 481 -36.60 -49.39 6.43
N GLN A 482 -36.93 -49.81 5.19
CA GLN A 482 -36.38 -50.94 4.37
C GLN A 482 -37.20 -51.06 3.05
N PRO A 483 -36.76 -51.77 1.97
CA PRO A 483 -35.42 -51.98 1.39
C PRO A 483 -35.36 -51.61 -0.12
N GLU A 484 -34.16 -51.76 -0.70
CA GLU A 484 -33.68 -51.18 -1.96
C GLU A 484 -34.29 -51.71 -3.27
N ASN A 485 -34.47 -50.79 -4.22
CA ASN A 485 -34.99 -50.99 -5.57
C ASN A 485 -33.92 -50.57 -6.60
N GLN A 486 -33.83 -51.22 -7.76
CA GLN A 486 -32.71 -51.07 -8.72
C GLN A 486 -32.60 -49.70 -9.42
N ASN A 487 -33.48 -48.74 -9.11
CA ASN A 487 -33.44 -47.35 -9.59
C ASN A 487 -33.23 -46.33 -8.43
N GLN A 488 -32.82 -46.81 -7.26
CA GLN A 488 -32.67 -46.03 -6.03
C GLN A 488 -31.28 -45.39 -5.95
N ILE A 489 -31.22 -44.05 -5.93
CA ILE A 489 -29.99 -43.26 -5.84
C ILE A 489 -29.55 -43.13 -4.37
N LEU A 490 -30.50 -42.79 -3.49
CA LEU A 490 -30.38 -42.73 -2.03
C LEU A 490 -31.68 -43.27 -1.43
N ASP A 491 -31.72 -43.62 -0.14
CA ASP A 491 -32.92 -44.18 0.51
C ASP A 491 -34.21 -43.36 0.28
N TRP A 492 -34.08 -42.06 0.07
CA TRP A 492 -35.18 -41.13 -0.21
C TRP A 492 -35.24 -40.62 -1.66
N LEU A 493 -34.32 -40.99 -2.56
CA LEU A 493 -34.20 -40.45 -3.92
C LEU A 493 -34.13 -41.53 -5.01
N ASN A 494 -34.98 -41.41 -6.03
CA ASN A 494 -35.09 -42.29 -7.17
C ASN A 494 -34.87 -41.54 -8.50
N VAL A 495 -34.36 -42.23 -9.51
CA VAL A 495 -34.16 -41.67 -10.87
C VAL A 495 -35.41 -40.98 -11.42
N ASN A 496 -36.61 -41.49 -11.15
CA ASN A 496 -37.86 -40.92 -11.66
C ASN A 496 -38.23 -39.55 -11.03
N ASP A 497 -37.67 -39.20 -9.88
CA ASP A 497 -37.95 -37.92 -9.21
C ASP A 497 -37.44 -36.71 -10.02
N PHE A 498 -36.54 -36.94 -10.98
CA PHE A 498 -36.02 -35.91 -11.89
C PHE A 498 -36.99 -35.53 -13.00
N LYS A 499 -38.11 -36.25 -13.17
CA LYS A 499 -39.07 -36.03 -14.26
C LYS A 499 -39.56 -34.58 -14.32
N ASP A 500 -39.98 -34.05 -13.17
CA ASP A 500 -40.57 -32.71 -13.11
C ASP A 500 -39.53 -31.64 -13.40
N ILE A 501 -38.31 -31.80 -12.85
CA ILE A 501 -37.17 -30.90 -13.10
C ILE A 501 -36.81 -30.86 -14.59
N ILE A 502 -36.73 -32.02 -15.24
CA ILE A 502 -36.40 -32.10 -16.66
C ILE A 502 -37.54 -31.51 -17.50
N SER A 503 -38.80 -31.81 -17.18
CA SER A 503 -39.94 -31.28 -17.93
C SER A 503 -40.08 -29.75 -17.86
N GLN A 504 -39.65 -29.13 -16.76
CA GLN A 504 -39.63 -27.67 -16.59
C GLN A 504 -38.53 -27.00 -17.39
N THR A 505 -37.42 -27.70 -17.66
CA THR A 505 -36.23 -27.17 -18.32
C THR A 505 -36.11 -27.57 -19.79
N GLU A 506 -36.81 -28.63 -20.19
CA GLU A 506 -36.84 -29.17 -21.56
C GLU A 506 -38.31 -29.35 -22.01
N PRO A 507 -38.88 -28.41 -22.78
CA PRO A 507 -40.26 -28.48 -23.28
C PRO A 507 -40.53 -29.70 -24.17
N GLU A 508 -39.49 -30.26 -24.79
CA GLU A 508 -39.55 -31.45 -25.64
C GLU A 508 -39.41 -32.76 -24.85
N PHE A 509 -39.38 -32.74 -23.52
CA PHE A 509 -39.27 -33.95 -22.70
C PHE A 509 -40.47 -34.90 -22.91
N GLU A 510 -40.19 -36.19 -23.09
CA GLU A 510 -41.20 -37.26 -23.19
C GLU A 510 -41.16 -38.20 -21.98
N LYS A 511 -40.01 -38.84 -21.72
CA LYS A 511 -39.84 -39.79 -20.59
C LYS A 511 -38.37 -39.98 -20.21
N ILE A 512 -38.13 -40.42 -18.97
CA ILE A 512 -36.80 -40.86 -18.53
C ILE A 512 -36.53 -42.29 -19.04
N VAL A 513 -35.32 -42.51 -19.53
CA VAL A 513 -34.83 -43.80 -20.05
C VAL A 513 -34.06 -44.56 -18.97
N LYS A 514 -33.07 -43.91 -18.34
CA LYS A 514 -32.26 -44.47 -17.24
C LYS A 514 -31.51 -43.36 -16.50
N GLY A 515 -31.00 -43.68 -15.31
CA GLY A 515 -30.13 -42.80 -14.55
C GLY A 515 -28.86 -43.54 -14.11
N THR A 516 -27.75 -42.81 -13.99
CA THR A 516 -26.49 -43.31 -13.42
C THR A 516 -25.93 -42.27 -12.45
N TRP A 517 -25.27 -42.71 -11.39
CA TRP A 517 -24.69 -41.81 -10.40
C TRP A 517 -23.38 -42.35 -9.84
N LYS A 518 -22.49 -41.43 -9.42
CA LYS A 518 -21.19 -41.74 -8.79
C LYS A 518 -20.73 -40.58 -7.91
N SER A 519 -19.78 -40.81 -7.01
CA SER A 519 -19.12 -39.72 -6.29
C SER A 519 -18.49 -38.71 -7.26
N ALA A 520 -18.69 -37.41 -7.01
CA ALA A 520 -18.17 -36.32 -7.84
C ALA A 520 -16.81 -35.79 -7.37
N THR A 521 -16.31 -36.19 -6.20
CA THR A 521 -15.03 -35.73 -5.62
C THR A 521 -13.98 -36.84 -5.58
N LYS A 522 -12.70 -36.48 -5.74
CA LYS A 522 -11.54 -37.31 -5.37
C LYS A 522 -11.08 -36.93 -3.95
N PRO A 523 -10.36 -37.81 -3.22
CA PRO A 523 -9.72 -37.43 -1.96
C PRO A 523 -8.84 -36.18 -2.14
N GLY A 524 -9.03 -35.14 -1.33
CA GLY A 524 -8.22 -33.90 -1.36
C GLY A 524 -8.74 -32.74 -2.25
N ASP A 525 -9.90 -32.88 -2.90
CA ASP A 525 -10.45 -31.82 -3.77
C ASP A 525 -11.07 -30.66 -2.99
N ASN A 526 -11.59 -30.87 -1.77
CA ASN A 526 -12.23 -29.85 -0.94
C ASN A 526 -11.99 -30.06 0.56
N PHE A 527 -11.41 -29.06 1.25
CA PHE A 527 -11.01 -29.15 2.66
C PHE A 527 -12.19 -29.14 3.65
N VAL A 528 -13.23 -28.33 3.39
CA VAL A 528 -14.41 -28.19 4.27
C VAL A 528 -15.58 -29.06 3.79
N THR A 529 -15.73 -29.23 2.47
CA THR A 529 -16.93 -29.84 1.87
C THR A 529 -17.11 -31.32 2.24
N ASN A 530 -16.02 -32.08 2.39
CA ASN A 530 -16.06 -33.50 2.80
C ASN A 530 -16.52 -33.71 4.26
N TYR A 531 -16.58 -32.64 5.06
CA TYR A 531 -17.00 -32.72 6.47
C TYR A 531 -18.49 -32.46 6.66
N ALA A 532 -19.11 -31.67 5.78
CA ALA A 532 -20.51 -31.26 5.91
C ALA A 532 -21.45 -31.99 4.94
N SER A 533 -20.94 -32.53 3.82
CA SER A 533 -21.78 -33.09 2.77
C SER A 533 -21.06 -34.07 1.84
N SER A 534 -21.82 -34.96 1.22
CA SER A 534 -21.37 -35.80 0.11
C SER A 534 -21.81 -35.21 -1.23
N LEU A 535 -20.96 -35.33 -2.26
CA LEU A 535 -21.20 -34.82 -3.61
C LEU A 535 -21.35 -35.99 -4.60
N LEU A 536 -22.51 -36.10 -5.24
CA LEU A 536 -22.83 -37.10 -6.25
C LEU A 536 -23.02 -36.44 -7.62
N LYS A 537 -22.39 -36.99 -8.64
CA LYS A 537 -22.72 -36.70 -10.04
C LYS A 537 -23.88 -37.61 -10.43
N VAL A 538 -24.98 -37.06 -10.91
CA VAL A 538 -26.17 -37.79 -11.35
C VAL A 538 -26.45 -37.47 -12.82
N ASP A 539 -26.36 -38.47 -13.69
CA ASP A 539 -26.67 -38.36 -15.11
C ASP A 539 -28.01 -39.07 -15.40
N ILE A 540 -28.99 -38.34 -15.93
CA ILE A 540 -30.31 -38.82 -16.31
C ILE A 540 -30.46 -38.77 -17.83
N GLU A 541 -30.63 -39.92 -18.46
CA GLU A 541 -30.95 -40.00 -19.89
C GLU A 541 -32.46 -39.90 -20.07
N ALA A 542 -32.92 -38.92 -20.86
CA ALA A 542 -34.32 -38.72 -21.18
C ALA A 542 -34.55 -38.72 -22.70
N GLN A 543 -35.64 -39.35 -23.12
CA GLN A 543 -36.14 -39.30 -24.49
C GLN A 543 -36.95 -38.02 -24.68
N LEU A 544 -36.70 -37.34 -25.80
CA LEU A 544 -37.46 -36.17 -26.27
C LEU A 544 -38.59 -36.60 -27.21
N LYS A 545 -39.59 -35.73 -27.41
CA LYS A 545 -40.76 -35.96 -28.27
C LYS A 545 -40.41 -36.30 -29.73
N ASN A 546 -39.24 -35.88 -30.19
CA ASN A 546 -38.72 -36.21 -31.52
C ASN A 546 -38.01 -37.58 -31.59
N GLY A 547 -38.02 -38.36 -30.50
CA GLY A 547 -37.39 -39.67 -30.38
C GLY A 547 -35.89 -39.64 -30.04
N SER A 548 -35.24 -38.46 -30.02
CA SER A 548 -33.83 -38.36 -29.63
C SER A 548 -33.64 -38.52 -28.11
N VAL A 549 -32.46 -38.98 -27.69
CA VAL A 549 -32.10 -39.11 -26.28
C VAL A 549 -31.10 -38.03 -25.90
N LYS A 550 -31.38 -37.32 -24.80
CA LYS A 550 -30.54 -36.27 -24.23
C LYS A 550 -30.19 -36.63 -22.78
N THR A 551 -28.92 -36.45 -22.42
CA THR A 551 -28.45 -36.66 -21.04
C THR A 551 -28.47 -35.33 -20.29
N PHE A 552 -29.16 -35.31 -19.15
CA PHE A 552 -29.17 -34.23 -18.19
C PHE A 552 -28.24 -34.60 -17.04
N SER A 553 -27.28 -33.72 -16.72
CA SER A 553 -26.24 -34.01 -15.74
C SER A 553 -26.33 -33.02 -14.59
N TYR A 554 -26.41 -33.54 -13.38
CA TYR A 554 -26.57 -32.78 -12.15
C TYR A 554 -25.50 -33.12 -11.13
N ILE A 555 -25.23 -32.17 -10.23
CA ILE A 555 -24.47 -32.37 -9.00
C ILE A 555 -25.48 -32.33 -7.84
N LEU A 556 -25.56 -33.43 -7.10
CA LEU A 556 -26.37 -33.56 -5.90
C LEU A 556 -25.45 -33.54 -4.67
N LYS A 557 -25.61 -32.51 -3.84
CA LYS A 557 -24.94 -32.38 -2.54
C LYS A 557 -25.94 -32.75 -1.44
N VAL A 558 -25.55 -33.65 -0.54
CA VAL A 558 -26.40 -34.14 0.55
C VAL A 558 -25.66 -34.04 1.87
N GLN A 559 -26.32 -33.54 2.91
CA GLN A 559 -25.71 -33.42 4.23
C GLN A 559 -25.27 -34.78 4.77
N THR A 560 -24.09 -34.83 5.37
CA THR A 560 -23.57 -36.02 6.06
C THR A 560 -23.40 -35.72 7.54
N SER A 561 -23.79 -36.66 8.41
CA SER A 561 -23.44 -36.61 9.83
C SER A 561 -22.01 -37.10 10.03
N ASN A 562 -21.17 -36.32 10.71
CA ASN A 562 -19.83 -36.74 11.14
C ASN A 562 -19.79 -36.89 12.67
N GLU A 563 -19.29 -38.02 13.17
CA GLU A 563 -19.23 -38.34 14.60
C GLU A 563 -18.13 -37.56 15.36
N THR A 564 -17.15 -36.97 14.68
CA THR A 564 -15.97 -36.36 15.34
C THR A 564 -16.06 -34.84 15.56
N ILE A 565 -16.86 -34.11 14.78
CA ILE A 565 -17.06 -32.65 14.93
C ILE A 565 -18.54 -32.35 14.67
N ASN A 566 -19.21 -31.69 15.62
CA ASN A 566 -20.61 -31.31 15.46
C ASN A 566 -20.75 -30.07 14.54
N PHE A 567 -20.87 -30.30 13.24
CA PHE A 567 -21.00 -29.23 12.24
C PHE A 567 -22.33 -28.47 12.27
N SER A 568 -23.32 -28.93 13.05
CA SER A 568 -24.59 -28.20 13.20
C SER A 568 -24.40 -26.80 13.79
N ASP A 569 -23.35 -26.59 14.60
CA ASP A 569 -23.03 -25.29 15.20
C ASP A 569 -22.56 -24.24 14.16
N PHE A 570 -22.20 -24.66 12.95
CA PHE A 570 -21.64 -23.79 11.90
C PHE A 570 -22.67 -23.31 10.87
N ASN A 571 -23.87 -23.91 10.82
CA ASN A 571 -24.94 -23.62 9.86
C ASN A 571 -24.50 -23.62 8.37
N LEU A 572 -23.45 -24.37 8.00
CA LEU A 572 -22.85 -24.32 6.66
C LEU A 572 -23.83 -24.74 5.56
N PHE A 573 -24.46 -25.91 5.73
CA PHE A 573 -25.32 -26.49 4.71
C PHE A 573 -26.67 -25.73 4.58
N PRO A 574 -27.34 -25.33 5.67
CA PRO A 574 -28.52 -24.45 5.58
C PRO A 574 -28.23 -23.09 4.92
N LYS A 575 -27.05 -22.50 5.18
CA LYS A 575 -26.61 -21.28 4.49
C LYS A 575 -26.48 -21.50 2.99
N GLU A 576 -25.77 -22.55 2.59
CA GLU A 576 -25.55 -22.84 1.17
C GLU A 576 -26.87 -23.06 0.41
N ILE A 577 -27.77 -23.85 1.01
CA ILE A 577 -29.13 -24.10 0.48
C ILE A 577 -29.90 -22.78 0.28
N GLU A 578 -29.84 -21.87 1.25
CA GLU A 578 -30.49 -20.55 1.14
C GLU A 578 -29.80 -19.65 0.11
N MET A 579 -28.48 -19.67 0.02
CA MET A 579 -27.73 -18.89 -0.97
C MET A 579 -28.16 -19.25 -2.39
N TYR A 580 -28.17 -20.54 -2.74
CA TYR A 580 -28.64 -21.00 -4.05
C TYR A 580 -30.14 -20.81 -4.26
N GLY A 581 -30.96 -21.05 -3.23
CA GLY A 581 -32.42 -20.98 -3.33
C GLY A 581 -33.00 -19.57 -3.35
N LYS A 582 -32.29 -18.57 -2.81
CA LYS A 582 -32.81 -17.22 -2.57
C LYS A 582 -31.87 -16.13 -3.04
N TYR A 583 -30.66 -16.05 -2.48
CA TYR A 583 -29.80 -14.87 -2.66
C TYR A 583 -29.14 -14.81 -4.04
N VAL A 584 -28.62 -15.93 -4.56
CA VAL A 584 -28.06 -15.99 -5.92
C VAL A 584 -29.12 -15.61 -6.96
N PRO A 585 -30.31 -16.22 -7.00
CA PRO A 585 -31.38 -15.80 -7.90
C PRO A 585 -31.76 -14.32 -7.76
N ALA A 586 -31.81 -13.80 -6.53
CA ALA A 586 -32.14 -12.39 -6.29
C ALA A 586 -31.04 -11.44 -6.80
N PHE A 587 -29.76 -11.80 -6.62
CA PHE A 587 -28.64 -11.02 -7.14
C PHE A 587 -28.65 -11.00 -8.67
N GLU A 588 -28.89 -12.16 -9.31
CA GLU A 588 -29.04 -12.25 -10.77
C GLU A 588 -30.27 -11.46 -11.26
N GLN A 589 -31.36 -11.45 -10.49
CA GLN A 589 -32.56 -10.67 -10.81
C GLN A 589 -32.28 -9.17 -10.80
N VAL A 590 -31.55 -8.66 -9.81
CA VAL A 590 -31.14 -7.25 -9.74
C VAL A 590 -30.35 -6.84 -10.99
N TYR A 591 -29.49 -7.71 -11.52
CA TYR A 591 -28.78 -7.46 -12.79
C TYR A 591 -29.67 -7.56 -14.04
N LYS A 592 -30.62 -8.50 -14.07
CA LYS A 592 -31.62 -8.58 -15.14
C LYS A 592 -32.47 -7.31 -15.20
N ASP A 593 -32.91 -6.82 -14.05
CA ASP A 593 -33.72 -5.60 -13.94
C ASP A 593 -32.92 -4.34 -14.35
N ALA A 594 -31.60 -4.35 -14.13
CA ALA A 594 -30.70 -3.30 -14.62
C ALA A 594 -30.37 -3.40 -16.13
N GLY A 595 -30.88 -4.41 -16.84
CA GLY A 595 -30.67 -4.62 -18.27
C GLY A 595 -29.30 -5.20 -18.64
N SER A 596 -28.54 -5.72 -17.66
CA SER A 596 -27.24 -6.35 -17.88
C SER A 596 -27.17 -7.67 -17.11
N PRO A 597 -27.79 -8.75 -17.62
CA PRO A 597 -27.86 -10.02 -16.91
C PRO A 597 -26.48 -10.56 -16.56
N VAL A 598 -26.29 -10.92 -15.29
CA VAL A 598 -25.10 -11.60 -14.77
C VAL A 598 -25.56 -12.93 -14.18
N THR A 599 -24.77 -13.98 -14.40
CA THR A 599 -24.95 -15.27 -13.75
C THR A 599 -23.76 -15.52 -12.82
N PHE A 600 -24.04 -15.93 -11.59
CA PHE A 600 -23.00 -16.09 -10.56
C PHE A 600 -22.58 -17.54 -10.37
N SER A 601 -23.53 -18.46 -10.46
CA SER A 601 -23.31 -19.86 -10.09
C SER A 601 -24.15 -20.81 -10.94
N ALA A 602 -24.04 -22.11 -10.66
CA ALA A 602 -24.89 -23.13 -11.24
C ALA A 602 -26.36 -22.90 -10.84
N LYS A 603 -27.29 -23.21 -11.74
CA LYS A 603 -28.71 -23.23 -11.40
C LYS A 603 -28.96 -24.34 -10.39
N SER A 604 -29.70 -24.02 -9.34
CA SER A 604 -30.18 -25.00 -8.36
C SER A 604 -31.62 -25.40 -8.61
N PHE A 605 -31.98 -26.63 -8.26
CA PHE A 605 -33.30 -27.21 -8.45
C PHE A 605 -33.88 -27.78 -7.15
N ARG A 606 -35.21 -27.88 -7.11
CA ARG A 606 -35.95 -28.57 -6.06
C ARG A 606 -36.80 -29.67 -6.65
N PHE A 607 -36.81 -30.83 -5.99
CA PHE A 607 -37.78 -31.87 -6.27
C PHE A 607 -39.18 -31.40 -5.88
N SER A 608 -40.18 -31.79 -6.67
CA SER A 608 -41.60 -31.47 -6.44
C SER A 608 -42.19 -32.20 -5.25
N LYS A 609 -41.64 -33.37 -4.93
CA LYS A 609 -42.00 -34.15 -3.74
C LYS A 609 -41.43 -33.51 -2.48
N GLU A 610 -42.14 -33.69 -1.38
CA GLU A 610 -41.62 -33.36 -0.06
C GLU A 610 -40.46 -34.32 0.29
N VAL A 611 -39.33 -33.74 0.70
CA VAL A 611 -38.11 -34.47 1.06
C VAL A 611 -37.70 -34.04 2.45
N SER A 612 -37.58 -35.00 3.37
CA SER A 612 -37.17 -34.74 4.76
C SER A 612 -35.67 -34.50 4.91
N ALA A 613 -34.84 -34.98 3.97
CA ALA A 613 -33.41 -34.77 3.96
C ALA A 613 -33.03 -33.38 3.44
N GLU A 614 -32.01 -32.75 4.02
CA GLU A 614 -31.41 -31.54 3.44
C GLU A 614 -30.58 -31.92 2.21
N TYR A 615 -30.85 -31.27 1.08
CA TYR A 615 -30.11 -31.46 -0.16
C TYR A 615 -29.99 -30.18 -0.97
N LEU A 616 -29.00 -30.16 -1.86
CA LEU A 616 -28.80 -29.15 -2.88
C LEU A 616 -28.53 -29.84 -4.22
N LEU A 617 -29.43 -29.64 -5.18
CA LEU A 617 -29.29 -30.18 -6.54
C LEU A 617 -28.94 -29.04 -7.50
N MET A 618 -27.90 -29.20 -8.29
CA MET A 618 -27.39 -28.16 -9.20
C MET A 618 -27.06 -28.72 -10.59
N ASP A 619 -27.03 -27.86 -11.60
CA ASP A 619 -26.47 -28.21 -12.91
C ASP A 619 -25.01 -28.66 -12.79
N ASN A 620 -24.63 -29.73 -13.49
CA ASN A 620 -23.23 -30.09 -13.64
C ASN A 620 -22.56 -29.22 -14.72
N LEU A 621 -21.90 -28.14 -14.29
CA LEU A 621 -21.27 -27.16 -15.19
C LEU A 621 -20.20 -27.75 -16.13
N GLN A 622 -19.61 -28.90 -15.80
CA GLN A 622 -18.63 -29.57 -16.66
C GLN A 622 -19.20 -29.93 -18.04
N THR A 623 -20.50 -30.25 -18.12
CA THR A 623 -21.16 -30.54 -19.40
C THR A 623 -21.35 -29.30 -20.26
N SER A 624 -21.36 -28.12 -19.62
CA SER A 624 -21.39 -26.80 -20.26
C SER A 624 -19.97 -26.27 -20.55
N GLY A 625 -18.93 -27.12 -20.50
CA GLY A 625 -17.57 -26.75 -20.84
C GLY A 625 -16.82 -25.93 -19.78
N PHE A 626 -17.39 -25.77 -18.59
CA PHE A 626 -16.69 -25.13 -17.47
C PHE A 626 -15.62 -26.04 -16.89
N LYS A 627 -14.49 -25.46 -16.50
CA LYS A 627 -13.35 -26.16 -15.89
C LYS A 627 -12.76 -25.34 -14.75
N MET A 628 -12.22 -26.02 -13.74
CA MET A 628 -11.40 -25.39 -12.71
C MET A 628 -10.04 -25.00 -13.30
N ALA A 629 -9.46 -23.90 -12.79
CA ALA A 629 -8.07 -23.58 -13.09
C ALA A 629 -7.12 -24.57 -12.40
N ASP A 630 -5.92 -24.74 -12.95
CA ASP A 630 -4.91 -25.62 -12.37
C ASP A 630 -4.35 -25.02 -11.07
N ARG A 631 -4.82 -25.51 -9.92
CA ARG A 631 -4.34 -25.06 -8.59
C ARG A 631 -2.84 -25.22 -8.41
N MET A 632 -2.20 -26.12 -9.15
CA MET A 632 -0.76 -26.34 -9.11
C MET A 632 0.03 -25.24 -9.80
N LYS A 633 -0.60 -24.43 -10.65
CA LYS A 633 0.02 -23.24 -11.27
C LYS A 633 -0.43 -21.95 -10.58
N GLY A 634 -1.64 -21.95 -10.01
CA GLY A 634 -2.32 -20.72 -9.62
C GLY A 634 -2.89 -19.99 -10.84
N MET A 635 -3.77 -19.03 -10.60
CA MET A 635 -4.40 -18.25 -11.66
C MET A 635 -3.43 -17.26 -12.29
N ASP A 636 -3.40 -17.22 -13.62
CA ASP A 636 -2.76 -16.15 -14.36
C ASP A 636 -3.53 -14.81 -14.22
N MET A 637 -3.02 -13.76 -14.88
CA MET A 637 -3.62 -12.43 -14.82
C MET A 637 -5.04 -12.35 -15.41
N GLU A 638 -5.35 -13.11 -16.46
CA GLU A 638 -6.68 -13.09 -17.08
C GLU A 638 -7.72 -13.72 -16.14
N HIS A 639 -7.43 -14.92 -15.65
CA HIS A 639 -8.29 -15.63 -14.70
C HIS A 639 -8.47 -14.84 -13.40
N SER A 640 -7.39 -14.25 -12.88
CA SER A 640 -7.43 -13.42 -11.67
C SER A 640 -8.35 -12.21 -11.81
N LYS A 641 -8.28 -11.51 -12.95
CA LYS A 641 -9.14 -10.36 -13.26
C LYS A 641 -10.61 -10.78 -13.43
N CYS A 642 -10.88 -11.91 -14.08
CA CYS A 642 -12.24 -12.41 -14.25
C CYS A 642 -12.88 -12.82 -12.92
N THR A 643 -12.11 -13.46 -12.02
CA THR A 643 -12.58 -13.75 -10.65
C THR A 643 -12.89 -12.47 -9.88
N LEU A 644 -11.95 -11.51 -9.83
CA LEU A 644 -12.17 -10.26 -9.09
C LEU A 644 -13.32 -9.46 -9.65
N LYS A 645 -13.52 -9.47 -10.97
CA LYS A 645 -14.71 -8.88 -11.60
C LYS A 645 -15.99 -9.58 -11.14
N LYS A 646 -16.00 -10.92 -11.05
CA LYS A 646 -17.16 -11.68 -10.57
C LYS A 646 -17.44 -11.41 -9.09
N LEU A 647 -16.40 -11.29 -8.25
CA LEU A 647 -16.54 -10.88 -6.84
C LEU A 647 -17.05 -9.44 -6.71
N ALA A 648 -16.54 -8.50 -7.51
CA ALA A 648 -17.05 -7.12 -7.54
C ALA A 648 -18.52 -7.07 -7.96
N GLN A 649 -18.91 -7.86 -8.96
CA GLN A 649 -20.31 -8.03 -9.38
C GLN A 649 -21.19 -8.54 -8.23
N TRP A 650 -20.70 -9.55 -7.51
CA TRP A 650 -21.38 -10.18 -6.39
C TRP A 650 -21.55 -9.20 -5.23
N HIS A 651 -20.48 -8.50 -4.85
CA HIS A 651 -20.49 -7.49 -3.80
C HIS A 651 -21.44 -6.33 -4.15
N ALA A 652 -21.43 -5.81 -5.38
CA ALA A 652 -22.37 -4.78 -5.81
C ALA A 652 -23.84 -5.24 -5.74
N ALA A 653 -24.13 -6.49 -6.15
CA ALA A 653 -25.49 -7.05 -5.98
C ALA A 653 -25.87 -7.24 -4.51
N SER A 654 -24.92 -7.62 -3.65
CA SER A 654 -25.19 -7.75 -2.21
C SER A 654 -25.56 -6.42 -1.57
N LEU A 655 -24.86 -5.33 -1.93
CA LEU A 655 -25.18 -3.98 -1.47
C LEU A 655 -26.58 -3.56 -1.92
N LYS A 656 -26.87 -3.75 -3.21
CA LYS A 656 -28.18 -3.39 -3.76
C LYS A 656 -29.30 -4.24 -3.16
N TYR A 657 -29.05 -5.52 -2.92
CA TYR A 657 -30.02 -6.40 -2.27
C TYR A 657 -30.30 -5.93 -0.83
N LYS A 658 -29.28 -5.62 -0.02
CA LYS A 658 -29.45 -5.10 1.35
C LYS A 658 -30.23 -3.78 1.33
N GLU A 659 -29.94 -2.89 0.39
CA GLU A 659 -30.68 -1.62 0.22
C GLU A 659 -32.18 -1.85 -0.05
N LEU A 660 -32.52 -2.83 -0.88
CA LEU A 660 -33.90 -3.12 -1.27
C LEU A 660 -34.68 -3.95 -0.24
N ASN A 661 -34.00 -4.84 0.49
CA ASN A 661 -34.64 -5.90 1.29
C ASN A 661 -34.33 -5.81 2.80
N GLY A 662 -33.46 -4.89 3.21
CA GLY A 662 -33.00 -4.77 4.59
C GLY A 662 -31.81 -5.69 4.92
N PRO A 663 -31.43 -5.77 6.21
CA PRO A 663 -30.25 -6.51 6.66
C PRO A 663 -30.36 -8.02 6.39
N TYR A 664 -29.20 -8.67 6.28
CA TYR A 664 -29.13 -10.12 6.19
C TYR A 664 -29.51 -10.78 7.54
N PRO A 665 -30.03 -12.02 7.54
CA PRO A 665 -30.33 -12.74 8.76
C PRO A 665 -29.07 -12.98 9.62
N PRO A 666 -29.19 -13.06 10.96
CA PRO A 666 -28.03 -13.18 11.86
C PRO A 666 -27.10 -14.38 11.62
N LYS A 667 -27.59 -15.41 10.92
CA LYS A 667 -26.74 -16.55 10.52
C LYS A 667 -25.55 -16.09 9.64
N TYR A 668 -25.71 -15.01 8.87
CA TYR A 668 -24.66 -14.46 8.00
C TYR A 668 -23.68 -13.53 8.73
N ASP A 669 -23.93 -13.20 10.00
CA ASP A 669 -23.03 -12.33 10.78
C ASP A 669 -21.70 -13.02 11.09
N ASN A 670 -21.74 -14.36 11.21
CA ASN A 670 -20.59 -15.18 11.58
C ASN A 670 -20.15 -16.08 10.43
N GLY A 671 -18.84 -16.19 10.23
CA GLY A 671 -18.21 -17.17 9.34
C GLY A 671 -17.94 -18.50 10.06
N ILE A 672 -16.93 -19.24 9.59
CA ILE A 672 -16.48 -20.47 10.26
C ILE A 672 -15.81 -20.17 11.61
N PHE A 673 -15.14 -19.02 11.74
CA PHE A 673 -14.58 -18.53 12.99
C PHE A 673 -15.62 -17.69 13.71
N SER A 674 -16.01 -18.16 14.90
CA SER A 674 -16.99 -17.51 15.78
C SER A 674 -16.66 -17.86 17.23
N GLU A 675 -17.26 -17.15 18.18
CA GLU A 675 -17.10 -17.46 19.61
C GLU A 675 -17.43 -18.92 19.94
N LYS A 676 -18.44 -19.49 19.27
CA LYS A 676 -18.86 -20.89 19.45
C LYS A 676 -17.81 -21.89 18.95
N THR A 677 -17.13 -21.56 17.86
CA THR A 677 -16.17 -22.45 17.19
C THR A 677 -14.73 -22.20 17.62
N ALA A 678 -14.48 -21.12 18.39
CA ALA A 678 -13.16 -20.68 18.83
C ALA A 678 -12.37 -21.78 19.54
N VAL A 679 -12.99 -22.49 20.48
CA VAL A 679 -12.33 -23.56 21.27
C VAL A 679 -11.82 -24.67 20.36
N VAL A 680 -12.61 -25.06 19.36
CA VAL A 680 -12.26 -26.11 18.39
C VAL A 680 -11.05 -25.66 17.57
N PHE A 681 -11.09 -24.47 16.95
CA PHE A 681 -9.99 -23.98 16.13
C PHE A 681 -8.72 -23.70 16.93
N LYS A 682 -8.82 -23.12 18.14
CA LYS A 682 -7.66 -22.92 19.03
C LYS A 682 -6.98 -24.25 19.34
N SER A 683 -7.76 -25.28 19.70
CA SER A 683 -7.20 -26.59 19.99
C SER A 683 -6.51 -27.24 18.78
N MET A 684 -7.04 -27.01 17.58
CA MET A 684 -6.48 -27.50 16.31
C MET A 684 -5.15 -26.83 15.97
N PHE A 685 -5.01 -25.52 16.19
CA PHE A 685 -3.80 -24.76 15.89
C PHE A 685 -2.70 -24.94 16.96
N VAL A 686 -3.05 -24.93 18.25
CA VAL A 686 -2.08 -25.02 19.36
C VAL A 686 -1.24 -26.29 19.28
N LYS A 687 -1.87 -27.44 19.03
CA LYS A 687 -1.20 -28.75 19.01
C LYS A 687 -0.14 -28.88 17.90
N LYS A 688 -0.22 -28.06 16.86
CA LYS A 688 0.60 -28.19 15.63
C LYS A 688 1.58 -27.03 15.43
N ARG A 689 1.42 -25.96 16.21
CA ARG A 689 2.18 -24.71 16.12
C ARG A 689 3.69 -24.92 16.16
N ASN A 690 4.21 -25.64 17.15
CA ASN A 690 5.66 -25.74 17.36
C ASN A 690 6.35 -26.46 16.19
N ALA A 691 5.73 -27.51 15.65
CA ALA A 691 6.26 -28.22 14.47
C ALA A 691 6.24 -27.31 13.22
N PHE A 692 5.17 -26.55 13.03
CA PHE A 692 5.05 -25.59 11.93
C PHE A 692 6.11 -24.47 12.01
N LEU A 693 6.28 -23.85 13.18
CA LEU A 693 7.30 -22.83 13.41
C LEU A 693 8.72 -23.37 13.20
N ALA A 694 8.99 -24.61 13.61
CA ALA A 694 10.29 -25.26 13.40
C ALA A 694 10.62 -25.47 11.92
N GLU A 695 9.63 -25.73 11.06
CA GLU A 695 9.83 -25.82 9.60
C GLU A 695 9.99 -24.43 8.97
N LEU A 696 9.16 -23.46 9.36
CA LEU A 696 9.26 -22.07 8.88
C LEU A 696 10.61 -21.43 9.22
N ALA A 697 11.19 -21.74 10.38
CA ALA A 697 12.50 -21.25 10.79
C ALA A 697 13.65 -21.65 9.83
N LYS A 698 13.40 -22.57 8.89
CA LYS A 698 14.36 -23.01 7.87
C LYS A 698 14.20 -22.28 6.54
N PHE A 699 13.30 -21.31 6.43
CA PHE A 699 12.98 -20.60 5.18
C PHE A 699 13.83 -19.33 5.04
N ASP A 700 14.15 -18.97 3.81
CA ASP A 700 14.97 -17.79 3.54
C ASP A 700 14.22 -16.50 3.93
N GLY A 701 14.91 -15.59 4.62
CA GLY A 701 14.35 -14.29 5.04
C GLY A 701 13.42 -14.34 6.26
N VAL A 702 13.18 -15.52 6.85
CA VAL A 702 12.29 -15.68 8.02
C VAL A 702 12.80 -14.92 9.25
N ASP A 703 14.12 -14.72 9.38
CA ASP A 703 14.74 -13.99 10.48
C ASP A 703 14.15 -12.60 10.70
N GLU A 704 13.65 -11.95 9.64
CA GLU A 704 13.03 -10.62 9.73
C GLU A 704 11.69 -10.59 10.51
N TYR A 705 11.02 -11.74 10.65
CA TYR A 705 9.66 -11.79 11.21
C TYR A 705 9.37 -13.03 12.08
N LEU A 706 10.30 -13.98 12.22
CA LEU A 706 10.10 -15.21 12.98
C LEU A 706 9.62 -14.95 14.42
N HIS A 707 10.17 -13.92 15.07
CA HIS A 707 9.81 -13.51 16.43
C HIS A 707 8.35 -13.04 16.57
N LYS A 708 7.70 -12.64 15.46
CA LYS A 708 6.29 -12.19 15.44
C LYS A 708 5.30 -13.35 15.27
N LEU A 709 5.75 -14.51 14.79
CA LEU A 709 4.86 -15.62 14.45
C LEU A 709 4.25 -16.34 15.67
N PRO A 710 4.99 -16.64 16.75
CA PRO A 710 4.38 -17.26 17.93
C PRO A 710 3.18 -16.49 18.50
N PRO A 711 3.30 -15.18 18.82
CA PRO A 711 2.16 -14.42 19.35
C PRO A 711 1.04 -14.27 18.30
N PHE A 712 1.38 -14.08 17.03
CA PHE A 712 0.39 -14.12 15.94
C PHE A 712 -0.44 -15.39 15.95
N MET A 713 0.20 -16.56 16.00
CA MET A 713 -0.49 -17.85 15.95
C MET A 713 -1.32 -18.13 17.21
N GLU A 714 -0.90 -17.60 18.37
CA GLU A 714 -1.67 -17.67 19.61
C GLU A 714 -2.95 -16.82 19.52
N ALA A 715 -2.83 -15.58 19.03
CA ALA A 715 -3.94 -14.65 18.90
C ALA A 715 -4.81 -14.88 17.65
N HIS A 716 -4.35 -15.68 16.68
CA HIS A 716 -4.97 -15.79 15.33
C HIS A 716 -6.48 -16.02 15.37
N VAL A 717 -6.95 -16.98 16.17
CA VAL A 717 -8.39 -17.31 16.25
C VAL A 717 -9.19 -16.18 16.91
N ASP A 718 -8.65 -15.52 17.93
CA ASP A 718 -9.33 -14.41 18.58
C ASP A 718 -9.39 -13.18 17.67
N LYS A 719 -8.28 -12.88 16.98
CA LYS A 719 -8.19 -11.75 16.05
C LYS A 719 -9.04 -11.92 14.80
N ILE A 720 -9.15 -13.13 14.25
CA ILE A 720 -10.07 -13.34 13.13
C ILE A 720 -11.53 -13.24 13.55
N ILE A 721 -11.87 -13.59 14.79
CA ILE A 721 -13.22 -13.38 15.34
C ILE A 721 -13.47 -11.89 15.59
N GLU A 722 -12.46 -11.16 16.06
CA GLU A 722 -12.50 -9.70 16.26
C GLU A 722 -12.72 -8.97 14.93
N ASP A 723 -11.85 -9.18 13.92
CA ASP A 723 -11.96 -8.60 12.57
C ASP A 723 -13.20 -9.10 11.80
N ALA A 724 -13.81 -10.20 12.26
CA ALA A 724 -15.07 -10.71 11.71
C ALA A 724 -16.30 -9.98 12.25
N LYS A 725 -16.19 -9.18 13.32
CA LYS A 725 -17.32 -8.40 13.82
C LYS A 725 -17.76 -7.39 12.77
N ILE A 726 -19.07 -7.25 12.59
CA ILE A 726 -19.63 -6.27 11.67
C ILE A 726 -19.51 -4.89 12.32
N ASP A 727 -18.80 -3.98 11.67
CA ASP A 727 -18.83 -2.56 11.97
C ASP A 727 -19.69 -1.86 10.92
N GLU A 728 -20.92 -1.46 11.25
CA GLU A 728 -21.84 -0.79 10.32
C GLU A 728 -21.35 0.61 9.89
N THR A 729 -20.28 1.15 10.48
CA THR A 729 -19.61 2.37 10.00
C THR A 729 -18.61 2.10 8.88
N GLU A 730 -18.18 0.83 8.72
CA GLU A 730 -17.32 0.39 7.62
C GLU A 730 -18.13 -0.02 6.37
N PHE A 731 -17.41 -0.18 5.26
CA PHE A 731 -17.97 -0.73 4.03
C PHE A 731 -18.11 -2.26 4.13
N ASN A 732 -19.35 -2.73 4.24
CA ASN A 732 -19.68 -4.15 4.40
C ASN A 732 -20.45 -4.72 3.21
N VAL A 733 -20.04 -5.90 2.76
CA VAL A 733 -20.62 -6.67 1.65
C VAL A 733 -20.96 -8.08 2.12
N LEU A 734 -21.79 -8.81 1.37
CA LEU A 734 -21.96 -10.24 1.58
C LEU A 734 -20.79 -10.97 0.91
N ASN A 735 -19.72 -11.24 1.65
CA ASN A 735 -18.56 -11.97 1.16
C ASN A 735 -18.93 -13.40 0.79
N HIS A 736 -18.31 -13.92 -0.27
CA HIS A 736 -18.30 -15.34 -0.60
C HIS A 736 -17.71 -16.17 0.56
N GLY A 737 -16.63 -15.67 1.17
CA GLY A 737 -15.97 -16.20 2.35
C GLY A 737 -14.98 -17.34 2.08
N ASP A 738 -15.12 -18.05 0.95
CA ASP A 738 -14.20 -19.13 0.50
C ASP A 738 -13.90 -19.04 -1.01
N ALA A 739 -13.60 -17.85 -1.51
CA ALA A 739 -13.33 -17.63 -2.94
C ALA A 739 -11.90 -18.05 -3.33
N TRP A 740 -11.58 -19.34 -3.22
CA TRP A 740 -10.30 -19.91 -3.69
C TRP A 740 -10.45 -20.65 -5.02
N ILE A 741 -9.32 -20.99 -5.66
CA ILE A 741 -9.23 -21.53 -7.03
C ILE A 741 -10.10 -22.76 -7.31
N ASN A 742 -10.32 -23.62 -6.32
CA ASN A 742 -11.16 -24.82 -6.48
C ASN A 742 -12.66 -24.54 -6.36
N ASN A 743 -13.05 -23.33 -5.93
CA ASN A 743 -14.44 -22.88 -5.86
C ASN A 743 -14.79 -21.93 -7.03
N ILE A 744 -13.95 -21.87 -8.07
CA ILE A 744 -14.13 -20.97 -9.21
C ILE A 744 -13.97 -21.74 -10.52
N MET A 745 -15.02 -21.78 -11.32
CA MET A 745 -15.01 -22.41 -12.63
C MET A 745 -15.00 -21.39 -13.76
N PHE A 746 -14.28 -21.71 -14.84
CA PHE A 746 -14.18 -20.89 -16.03
C PHE A 746 -14.70 -21.63 -17.25
N GLN A 747 -15.45 -20.94 -18.10
CA GLN A 747 -15.73 -21.36 -19.47
C GLN A 747 -14.82 -20.57 -20.41
N HIS A 748 -14.25 -21.21 -21.43
CA HIS A 748 -13.40 -20.56 -22.43
C HIS A 748 -14.06 -20.51 -23.80
N ASP A 749 -13.69 -19.51 -24.60
CA ASP A 749 -14.05 -19.45 -26.02
C ASP A 749 -13.14 -20.33 -26.89
N ALA A 750 -13.34 -20.32 -28.21
CA ALA A 750 -12.56 -21.12 -29.14
C ALA A 750 -11.07 -20.72 -29.21
N GLU A 751 -10.75 -19.47 -28.83
CA GLU A 751 -9.40 -18.93 -28.76
C GLU A 751 -8.71 -19.19 -27.41
N GLY A 752 -9.43 -19.80 -26.45
CA GLY A 752 -8.91 -20.11 -25.13
C GLY A 752 -8.99 -18.95 -24.13
N ARG A 753 -9.68 -17.85 -24.46
CA ARG A 753 -9.91 -16.72 -23.54
C ARG A 753 -11.05 -17.03 -22.60
N VAL A 754 -11.03 -16.45 -21.41
CA VAL A 754 -12.10 -16.63 -20.42
C VAL A 754 -13.38 -15.98 -20.92
N LYS A 755 -14.39 -16.80 -21.19
CA LYS A 755 -15.73 -16.40 -21.62
C LYS A 755 -16.66 -16.15 -20.45
N GLU A 756 -16.62 -17.00 -19.43
CA GLU A 756 -17.48 -16.87 -18.24
C GLU A 756 -16.79 -17.41 -16.98
N THR A 757 -17.19 -16.92 -15.81
CA THR A 757 -16.61 -17.27 -14.50
C THR A 757 -17.72 -17.47 -13.49
N PHE A 758 -17.83 -18.66 -12.90
CA PHE A 758 -18.82 -18.98 -11.87
C PHE A 758 -18.16 -19.25 -10.52
N LEU A 759 -18.80 -18.75 -9.46
CA LEU A 759 -18.44 -18.99 -8.07
C LEU A 759 -19.26 -20.17 -7.55
N LEU A 760 -18.61 -21.09 -6.85
CA LEU A 760 -19.20 -22.28 -6.26
C LEU A 760 -18.98 -22.32 -4.75
N ASP A 761 -19.70 -23.20 -4.07
CA ASP A 761 -19.57 -23.48 -2.63
C ASP A 761 -19.74 -22.23 -1.74
N HIS A 762 -21.00 -21.81 -1.59
CA HIS A 762 -21.39 -20.62 -0.81
C HIS A 762 -21.58 -20.90 0.69
N GLN A 763 -21.02 -21.99 1.21
CA GLN A 763 -21.31 -22.49 2.57
C GLN A 763 -20.80 -21.61 3.71
N VAL A 764 -19.77 -20.79 3.47
CA VAL A 764 -19.16 -19.90 4.47
C VAL A 764 -19.46 -18.41 4.25
N THR A 765 -20.46 -18.11 3.40
CA THR A 765 -20.88 -16.74 3.10
C THR A 765 -21.11 -15.95 4.40
N LYS A 766 -20.55 -14.73 4.44
CA LYS A 766 -20.58 -13.87 5.63
C LYS A 766 -20.72 -12.40 5.26
N TYR A 767 -21.58 -11.69 5.98
CA TYR A 767 -21.68 -10.23 5.89
C TYR A 767 -20.53 -9.57 6.67
N GLY A 768 -19.79 -8.66 6.05
CA GLY A 768 -18.64 -8.00 6.67
C GLY A 768 -17.77 -7.23 5.68
N ASN A 769 -16.60 -6.79 6.13
CA ASN A 769 -15.64 -6.09 5.27
C ASN A 769 -15.17 -6.97 4.08
N PRO A 770 -14.88 -6.38 2.90
CA PRO A 770 -14.44 -7.12 1.72
C PRO A 770 -13.00 -7.64 1.80
N ALA A 771 -12.23 -7.25 2.84
CA ALA A 771 -10.84 -7.66 2.96
C ALA A 771 -10.72 -9.19 3.08
N GLN A 772 -11.73 -9.84 3.68
CA GLN A 772 -11.83 -11.30 3.73
C GLN A 772 -11.71 -11.92 2.34
N ASP A 773 -12.61 -11.62 1.40
CA ASP A 773 -12.59 -12.21 0.06
C ASP A 773 -11.35 -11.80 -0.74
N LEU A 774 -10.94 -10.53 -0.66
CA LEU A 774 -9.83 -10.00 -1.45
C LEU A 774 -8.49 -10.61 -1.04
N TYR A 775 -8.16 -10.62 0.26
CA TYR A 775 -6.93 -11.27 0.72
C TYR A 775 -6.99 -12.76 0.53
N TYR A 776 -8.11 -13.40 0.89
CA TYR A 776 -8.24 -14.85 0.77
C TYR A 776 -8.03 -15.30 -0.67
N PHE A 777 -8.69 -14.68 -1.64
CA PHE A 777 -8.53 -15.03 -3.05
C PHE A 777 -7.11 -14.75 -3.55
N ILE A 778 -6.60 -13.53 -3.38
CA ILE A 778 -5.31 -13.14 -3.97
C ILE A 778 -4.19 -14.01 -3.38
N MET A 779 -4.15 -14.15 -2.04
CA MET A 779 -3.10 -14.90 -1.34
C MET A 779 -3.21 -16.41 -1.56
N SER A 780 -4.40 -16.99 -1.71
CA SER A 780 -4.55 -18.44 -1.94
C SER A 780 -4.35 -18.85 -3.41
N SER A 781 -4.84 -18.04 -4.36
CA SER A 781 -5.23 -18.58 -5.68
C SER A 781 -4.46 -18.04 -6.87
N THR A 782 -3.89 -16.84 -6.78
CA THR A 782 -3.14 -16.24 -7.90
C THR A 782 -1.74 -16.86 -8.02
N HIS A 783 -1.13 -16.77 -9.21
CA HIS A 783 0.26 -17.18 -9.43
C HIS A 783 1.21 -16.44 -8.48
N LEU A 784 2.31 -17.08 -8.05
CA LEU A 784 3.25 -16.55 -7.05
C LEU A 784 3.68 -15.10 -7.32
N ASP A 785 4.14 -14.82 -8.54
CA ASP A 785 4.61 -13.48 -8.92
C ASP A 785 3.48 -12.44 -8.92
N ILE A 786 2.23 -12.86 -9.19
CA ILE A 786 1.06 -11.97 -9.22
C ILE A 786 0.65 -11.55 -7.81
N LYS A 787 0.75 -12.45 -6.82
CA LYS A 787 0.28 -12.24 -5.43
C LYS A 787 0.73 -10.91 -4.84
N ILE A 788 1.98 -10.54 -5.07
CA ILE A 788 2.58 -9.31 -4.53
C ILE A 788 2.90 -8.27 -5.59
N ASP A 789 3.39 -8.65 -6.78
CA ASP A 789 3.85 -7.67 -7.78
C ASP A 789 2.69 -6.94 -8.44
N GLN A 790 1.51 -7.54 -8.42
CA GLN A 790 0.30 -7.03 -9.03
C GLN A 790 -0.81 -6.80 -8.00
N PHE A 791 -0.51 -6.89 -6.71
CA PHE A 791 -1.50 -6.74 -5.64
C PHE A 791 -2.30 -5.44 -5.79
N ASP A 792 -1.63 -4.29 -5.82
CA ASP A 792 -2.31 -2.99 -5.91
C ASP A 792 -3.09 -2.83 -7.23
N TYR A 793 -2.58 -3.40 -8.33
CA TYR A 793 -3.29 -3.42 -9.62
C TYR A 793 -4.58 -4.24 -9.53
N LEU A 794 -4.54 -5.41 -8.91
CA LEU A 794 -5.70 -6.27 -8.72
C LEU A 794 -6.75 -5.64 -7.80
N ILE A 795 -6.32 -4.94 -6.73
CA ILE A 795 -7.23 -4.17 -5.87
C ILE A 795 -7.90 -3.05 -6.65
N ARG A 796 -7.15 -2.28 -7.44
CA ARG A 796 -7.74 -1.29 -8.35
C ARG A 796 -8.70 -1.92 -9.35
N TRP A 797 -8.32 -3.03 -9.97
CA TRP A 797 -9.17 -3.72 -10.95
C TRP A 797 -10.50 -4.16 -10.33
N TYR A 798 -10.46 -4.72 -9.11
CA TYR A 798 -11.65 -5.04 -8.35
C TYR A 798 -12.48 -3.78 -8.05
N HIS A 799 -11.86 -2.71 -7.56
CA HIS A 799 -12.52 -1.45 -7.21
C HIS A 799 -13.22 -0.79 -8.40
N GLU A 800 -12.55 -0.69 -9.55
CA GLU A 800 -13.12 -0.13 -10.78
C GLU A 800 -14.37 -0.93 -11.23
N ASN A 801 -14.36 -2.25 -11.08
CA ASN A 801 -15.55 -3.08 -11.35
C ASN A 801 -16.63 -2.90 -10.27
N LEU A 802 -16.26 -2.78 -8.99
CA LEU A 802 -17.21 -2.57 -7.91
C LEU A 802 -17.97 -1.25 -8.10
N GLU A 803 -17.26 -0.16 -8.41
CA GLU A 803 -17.85 1.15 -8.66
C GLU A 803 -18.74 1.13 -9.90
N ALA A 804 -18.26 0.56 -11.01
CA ALA A 804 -19.02 0.46 -12.24
C ALA A 804 -20.34 -0.30 -12.04
N HIS A 805 -20.30 -1.39 -11.29
CA HIS A 805 -21.46 -2.25 -11.06
C HIS A 805 -22.40 -1.70 -9.99
N ALA A 806 -21.88 -1.08 -8.92
CA ALA A 806 -22.71 -0.34 -7.98
C ALA A 806 -23.50 0.78 -8.67
N LYS A 807 -22.84 1.52 -9.58
CA LYS A 807 -23.48 2.55 -10.41
C LYS A 807 -24.52 1.97 -11.39
N LEU A 808 -24.19 0.88 -12.07
CA LEU A 808 -25.12 0.17 -12.96
C LEU A 808 -26.39 -0.27 -12.23
N LEU A 809 -26.23 -0.81 -11.02
CA LEU A 809 -27.33 -1.25 -10.16
C LEU A 809 -28.05 -0.11 -9.44
N LYS A 810 -27.60 1.14 -9.64
CA LYS A 810 -28.14 2.34 -8.98
C LYS A 810 -28.16 2.17 -7.46
N TYR A 811 -27.08 1.64 -6.89
CA TYR A 811 -26.88 1.64 -5.44
C TYR A 811 -26.65 3.08 -4.98
N SER A 812 -27.35 3.48 -3.91
CA SER A 812 -27.36 4.88 -3.42
C SER A 812 -26.50 5.08 -2.17
N GLY A 813 -26.00 4.00 -1.58
CA GLY A 813 -25.14 4.05 -0.40
C GLY A 813 -23.67 4.32 -0.72
N PHE A 814 -22.85 4.17 0.32
CA PHE A 814 -21.41 4.44 0.25
C PHE A 814 -20.65 3.33 -0.49
N VAL A 815 -19.79 3.72 -1.43
CA VAL A 815 -18.76 2.87 -2.04
C VAL A 815 -17.42 3.53 -1.76
N PRO A 816 -16.44 2.83 -1.17
CA PRO A 816 -15.16 3.42 -0.83
C PRO A 816 -14.40 3.83 -2.09
N SER A 817 -13.65 4.93 -1.99
CA SER A 817 -12.56 5.26 -2.91
C SER A 817 -11.48 4.17 -2.89
N LEU A 818 -10.62 4.13 -3.91
CA LEU A 818 -9.52 3.16 -3.96
C LEU A 818 -8.56 3.33 -2.77
N LYS A 819 -8.33 4.57 -2.31
CA LYS A 819 -7.55 4.83 -1.09
C LYS A 819 -8.23 4.23 0.15
N GLU A 820 -9.54 4.45 0.32
CA GLU A 820 -10.30 3.88 1.45
C GLU A 820 -10.31 2.35 1.40
N LEU A 821 -10.40 1.74 0.21
CA LEU A 821 -10.30 0.29 0.08
C LEU A 821 -8.92 -0.24 0.48
N HIS A 822 -7.83 0.45 0.10
CA HIS A 822 -6.48 0.11 0.59
C HIS A 822 -6.36 0.26 2.11
N ILE A 823 -6.99 1.26 2.70
CA ILE A 823 -7.02 1.46 4.17
C ILE A 823 -7.78 0.30 4.84
N ILE A 824 -8.97 -0.07 4.35
CA ILE A 824 -9.73 -1.24 4.83
C ILE A 824 -8.85 -2.50 4.79
N LEU A 825 -8.09 -2.72 3.70
CA LEU A 825 -7.18 -3.86 3.62
C LEU A 825 -6.05 -3.79 4.67
N LEU A 826 -5.52 -2.61 4.98
CA LEU A 826 -4.50 -2.47 6.03
C LEU A 826 -5.10 -2.72 7.42
N GLU A 827 -6.33 -2.27 7.67
CA GLU A 827 -7.05 -2.39 8.96
C GLU A 827 -7.44 -3.83 9.29
N HIS A 828 -7.64 -4.69 8.28
CA HIS A 828 -8.04 -6.09 8.41
C HIS A 828 -6.93 -7.09 7.98
N PRO A 829 -5.72 -7.07 8.59
CA PRO A 829 -4.56 -7.83 8.16
C PRO A 829 -4.65 -9.33 8.42
N ILE A 830 -5.54 -9.76 9.33
CA ILE A 830 -5.63 -11.16 9.76
C ILE A 830 -5.97 -12.09 8.59
N TYR A 831 -6.80 -11.63 7.65
CA TYR A 831 -7.18 -12.39 6.47
C TYR A 831 -5.98 -12.61 5.54
N ALA A 832 -5.02 -11.69 5.48
CA ALA A 832 -3.82 -11.84 4.67
C ALA A 832 -2.86 -12.88 5.28
N ALA A 833 -2.38 -12.61 6.50
CA ALA A 833 -1.40 -13.46 7.17
C ALA A 833 -1.98 -14.84 7.54
N GLY A 834 -3.24 -14.87 7.99
CA GLY A 834 -3.96 -16.10 8.31
C GLY A 834 -4.09 -17.02 7.08
N THR A 835 -4.44 -16.47 5.91
CA THR A 835 -4.52 -17.26 4.67
C THR A 835 -3.18 -17.88 4.30
N VAL A 836 -2.07 -17.13 4.40
CA VAL A 836 -0.72 -17.61 4.05
C VAL A 836 -0.23 -18.68 5.03
N LEU A 837 -0.49 -18.51 6.32
CA LEU A 837 0.00 -19.43 7.36
C LEU A 837 -0.88 -20.67 7.55
N THR A 838 -2.16 -20.60 7.17
CA THR A 838 -3.10 -21.72 7.37
C THR A 838 -3.53 -22.31 6.03
N THR A 839 -4.42 -21.64 5.31
CA THR A 839 -5.09 -22.15 4.10
C THR A 839 -4.12 -22.47 2.96
N LEU A 840 -3.11 -21.63 2.73
CA LEU A 840 -2.21 -21.77 1.59
C LEU A 840 -1.42 -23.09 1.59
N THR A 841 -1.12 -23.64 2.79
CA THR A 841 -0.48 -24.96 2.94
C THR A 841 -1.31 -26.06 2.29
N ALA A 842 -2.63 -26.01 2.46
CA ALA A 842 -3.56 -26.96 1.86
C ALA A 842 -3.76 -26.68 0.37
N CYS A 843 -3.85 -25.41 -0.04
CA CYS A 843 -4.04 -25.03 -1.45
C CYS A 843 -2.90 -25.51 -2.37
N LEU A 844 -1.66 -25.52 -1.87
CA LEU A 844 -0.47 -25.86 -2.65
C LEU A 844 -0.06 -27.34 -2.53
N ASN A 845 -0.87 -28.18 -1.89
CA ASN A 845 -0.59 -29.60 -1.76
C ASN A 845 -0.87 -30.39 -3.05
N LYS A 846 -0.04 -31.39 -3.36
CA LYS A 846 -0.18 -32.18 -4.58
C LYS A 846 -1.46 -33.04 -4.53
N PRO A 847 -2.20 -33.18 -5.65
CA PRO A 847 -3.40 -34.03 -5.70
C PRO A 847 -3.14 -35.53 -5.50
N GLU A 848 -1.90 -35.98 -5.75
CA GLU A 848 -1.49 -37.39 -5.72
C GLU A 848 -1.05 -37.85 -4.31
N ASP A 849 -0.78 -36.90 -3.42
CA ASP A 849 -0.55 -37.18 -2.02
C ASP A 849 -1.93 -37.38 -1.41
N ASN A 850 -2.28 -38.61 -0.99
CA ASN A 850 -3.56 -39.00 -0.37
C ASN A 850 -3.83 -38.20 0.92
N PHE A 851 -4.06 -36.90 0.79
CA PHE A 851 -4.26 -35.98 1.87
C PHE A 851 -5.68 -36.14 2.38
N SER A 852 -5.79 -36.93 3.45
CA SER A 852 -6.98 -36.94 4.29
C SER A 852 -6.81 -35.89 5.37
N THR A 853 -7.77 -34.98 5.47
CA THR A 853 -7.86 -34.01 6.56
C THR A 853 -8.00 -34.69 7.92
N ASP A 854 -8.60 -35.89 7.98
CA ASP A 854 -8.63 -36.70 9.20
C ASP A 854 -7.23 -37.19 9.56
N ALA A 855 -6.45 -37.64 8.57
CA ALA A 855 -5.05 -38.01 8.79
C ALA A 855 -4.19 -36.81 9.21
N PHE A 856 -4.44 -35.61 8.66
CA PHE A 856 -3.80 -34.37 9.11
C PHE A 856 -4.15 -33.98 10.56
N LEU A 857 -5.39 -34.25 10.99
CA LEU A 857 -5.93 -33.96 12.31
C LEU A 857 -5.50 -34.98 13.39
N LYS A 858 -5.19 -36.22 13.00
CA LYS A 858 -4.69 -37.25 13.92
C LYS A 858 -3.40 -36.82 14.62
N ASP A 859 -3.34 -37.16 15.89
CA ASP A 859 -2.19 -36.94 16.76
C ASP A 859 -1.36 -38.23 16.90
N ASP A 860 -0.94 -38.75 15.75
CA ASP A 860 -0.12 -39.95 15.62
C ASP A 860 1.06 -39.70 14.65
N ALA A 861 1.89 -40.73 14.48
CA ALA A 861 3.08 -40.64 13.62
C ALA A 861 2.72 -40.39 12.14
N GLU A 862 1.58 -40.92 11.67
CA GLU A 862 1.08 -40.72 10.31
C GLU A 862 0.69 -39.26 10.10
N GLY A 863 -0.10 -38.67 11.01
CA GLY A 863 -0.48 -37.27 10.96
C GLY A 863 0.72 -36.33 11.10
N ALA A 864 1.72 -36.68 11.91
CA ALA A 864 2.96 -35.91 12.01
C ALA A 864 3.76 -35.91 10.69
N ALA A 865 3.85 -37.05 10.00
CA ALA A 865 4.53 -37.16 8.72
C ALA A 865 3.82 -36.35 7.61
N ILE A 866 2.48 -36.39 7.57
CA ILE A 866 1.68 -35.59 6.62
C ILE A 866 1.90 -34.09 6.87
N ARG A 867 1.90 -33.64 8.13
CA ARG A 867 2.18 -32.25 8.49
C ARG A 867 3.58 -31.82 8.05
N ALA A 868 4.60 -32.64 8.31
CA ALA A 868 5.96 -32.35 7.90
C ALA A 868 6.09 -32.24 6.37
N ALA A 869 5.44 -33.12 5.61
CA ALA A 869 5.42 -33.08 4.15
C ALA A 869 4.74 -31.81 3.60
N LEU A 870 3.62 -31.39 4.21
CA LEU A 870 2.95 -30.13 3.87
C LEU A 870 3.81 -28.91 4.15
N TYR A 871 4.38 -28.84 5.35
CA TYR A 871 5.15 -27.68 5.79
C TYR A 871 6.48 -27.54 5.04
N ASN A 872 7.08 -28.66 4.60
CA ASN A 872 8.30 -28.66 3.80
C ASN A 872 8.05 -28.69 2.28
N ASN A 873 6.81 -28.45 1.83
CA ASN A 873 6.49 -28.35 0.41
C ASN A 873 7.25 -27.16 -0.23
N GLU A 874 8.08 -27.42 -1.24
CA GLU A 874 8.90 -26.40 -1.91
C GLU A 874 8.09 -25.24 -2.49
N ARG A 875 6.85 -25.49 -2.95
CA ARG A 875 5.97 -24.44 -3.47
C ARG A 875 5.41 -23.59 -2.36
N TYR A 876 5.04 -24.21 -1.25
CA TYR A 876 4.62 -23.48 -0.06
C TYR A 876 5.75 -22.59 0.45
N ARG A 877 6.96 -23.16 0.60
CA ARG A 877 8.19 -22.43 0.93
C ARG A 877 8.40 -21.22 0.03
N ALA A 878 8.39 -21.40 -1.30
CA ALA A 878 8.57 -20.31 -2.25
C ALA A 878 7.53 -19.18 -2.11
N ASN A 879 6.29 -19.52 -1.74
CA ASN A 879 5.26 -18.53 -1.47
C ASN A 879 5.53 -17.78 -0.15
N VAL A 880 5.88 -18.48 0.92
CA VAL A 880 6.17 -17.87 2.22
C VAL A 880 7.38 -16.94 2.13
N GLU A 881 8.47 -17.39 1.50
CA GLU A 881 9.71 -16.62 1.32
C GLU A 881 9.48 -15.33 0.50
N ARG A 882 8.43 -15.29 -0.33
CA ARG A 882 8.04 -14.10 -1.11
C ARG A 882 7.03 -13.21 -0.37
N ILE A 883 5.98 -13.79 0.20
CA ILE A 883 4.81 -13.06 0.72
C ILE A 883 5.05 -12.53 2.13
N MET A 884 5.66 -13.32 3.02
CA MET A 884 5.80 -12.92 4.43
C MET A 884 6.69 -11.68 4.62
N PRO A 885 7.81 -11.50 3.91
CA PRO A 885 8.55 -10.23 3.95
C PRO A 885 7.71 -9.04 3.48
N TRP A 886 6.83 -9.23 2.50
CA TRP A 886 5.91 -8.19 1.99
C TRP A 886 4.85 -7.81 3.03
N LEU A 887 4.30 -8.79 3.77
CA LEU A 887 3.37 -8.58 4.89
C LEU A 887 4.07 -7.85 6.05
N ASN A 888 5.28 -8.28 6.40
CA ASN A 888 6.08 -7.69 7.48
C ASN A 888 6.42 -6.21 7.21
N LYS A 889 6.80 -5.86 5.97
CA LYS A 889 7.10 -4.48 5.56
C LYS A 889 5.89 -3.54 5.66
N ARG A 890 4.67 -4.07 5.64
CA ARG A 890 3.41 -3.33 5.80
C ARG A 890 2.87 -3.32 7.23
N GLY A 891 3.56 -3.97 8.17
CA GLY A 891 3.09 -4.10 9.55
C GLY A 891 1.90 -5.06 9.72
N LEU A 892 1.63 -5.93 8.73
CA LEU A 892 0.49 -6.86 8.76
C LEU A 892 0.73 -8.09 9.66
N LEU A 893 1.90 -8.16 10.31
CA LEU A 893 2.26 -9.16 11.32
C LEU A 893 2.41 -8.55 12.72
N ASP A 894 2.08 -7.27 12.89
CA ASP A 894 2.28 -6.51 14.13
C ASP A 894 0.98 -6.47 14.96
N GLY A 895 1.10 -6.23 16.28
CA GLY A 895 -0.07 -6.05 17.16
C GLY A 895 -0.72 -7.33 17.68
N TYR A 896 0.01 -8.45 17.66
CA TYR A 896 -0.48 -9.77 18.10
C TYR A 896 0.14 -10.29 19.40
N GLY A 897 1.19 -9.65 19.93
CA GLY A 897 1.76 -9.99 21.23
C GLY A 897 1.06 -9.23 22.35
N GLU A 898 1.14 -9.74 23.58
CA GLU A 898 0.85 -8.92 24.76
C GLU A 898 1.80 -7.71 24.72
N GLU A 899 1.27 -6.50 24.77
CA GLU A 899 2.06 -5.32 25.07
C GLU A 899 2.69 -5.56 26.45
N THR A 900 3.93 -6.03 26.45
CA THR A 900 4.76 -6.03 27.64
C THR A 900 5.09 -4.57 27.91
N THR A 901 4.17 -3.88 28.56
CA THR A 901 4.46 -2.67 29.30
C THR A 901 5.36 -3.07 30.47
N GLU A 902 6.67 -3.11 30.22
CA GLU A 902 7.71 -3.00 31.25
C GLU A 902 8.46 -1.68 31.12
#